data_AF-A0A177DEQ1-F1
#
_entry.id   AF-A0A177DEQ1-F1
#
_cell.length_a   1.000
_cell.length_b   1.000
_cell.length_c   1.000
_cell.angle_alpha   90.00
_cell.angle_beta   90.00
_cell.angle_gamma   90.00
#
_symmetry.space_group_name_H-M   'P 1'
#
loop_
_entity.id
_entity.type
_entity.pdbx_description
1 polymer ?
#
loop_
_entity_poly.entity_id
_entity_poly.type
_entity_poly.pdbx_seq_one_letter_code
_entity_poly.pdbx_strand_id
1 'polypeptide(L)'
;MGLPEKIETRLFINGEFVESSNGKTFDIINPATLKPVAKVHEASEQDTDNAVAAAKAAFPAWSELTPEKRGSYFKKLASLIRENNDELAALEASSMGRPVGEFIDAYASAAKWDRYAEAGYSVQAGTTSIQTPGFVNMTFRQPYGVVAGIIPWNVPLLFLANKLAPALIVGNTVVLKSSEKAPLTSAKIATLVQQAGFPPGVINIITGFGNVSGSILSHHMDVRALSFTGSSRTGRLIQAAAAKSNLKQVFLELGGKSPAVIFEDADLEKAVKETAHSIQWNSGQVCMANSRIYVQDTVADKYIDLFKQNFEKEIKMGDTLEKGVNHGPQADEAQHKTVLAYLESGKQSGGELITGGGAPSGREGYYIEPTIFKNTPEDAKIMKEEIFGPVVNINVFKSEYEVLTKANATEYGLYASVYTKDIDRAMRFAKGLEAGTVGVNCTSPVTGVDMPFGGYKSSGSGREGDPLYSLDNFLETKILRRRPAATSFGAPIQQSTERPSIPGPCRYCARTGAVCTIATPRRKRPYYHVTEEEYQCSMRILEHFFPGHELNLQSLRTIAKAIKDGTFNAEPVQHTEGLFSSDQASPEDAESVEDGEEQDVNELHEPLGCMLKDSRGKFRYVGAHSEIPFNAAVATLGMQRKDPSIIPGPKVGSYPPNLPVASPSTDSGAEESYYLPGRELCDIYISRFLEDVHCTYWLYPVESLLRRVDSTYSESAPRSSSSWMCCLYTMFAIGAANYVGSNGNSPPPDWPAALDLKTSEDYITLAKQLIPTVYDEADIDSIRAMAMMSIAMENLCSRVSSYLYMGASVQMAFSLGLHRDQLAESGNAMEREQNRRIWWTLFQLDQDISSRGGSPTVVDERFTKILYPGLHTPLSWMATSVSLCRLKREIIQSVYMERSANSISFSTVSNSLLLLQKWYRQMPPHLKHDVPSPPTHRRAVAVLHLYYWSTTILLTRPFLLYLVIKHGTLASSKKIWFERMGKMCIDAAQKSTTILEQMASDGTLSSLTAFDSTCILRLIMIFILAYAHTRTPRYSTHIEKLVELSRGMEQIGFTKMVTEETPLRLAELGITGQAQQNNNNGNGDSGPVHLDEMIAQLWGNWDPNFMTPLQTQQSLDLRFDDSGAYDINSELLAFTNLDDSIVIDPSHAYSHYGMH
;
A
#
# COMPACT_ATOMS: atom_id res chain seq x y z
N MET A 1 18.36 45.35 -20.98
CA MET A 1 18.83 44.29 -21.90
C MET A 1 18.40 44.68 -23.31
N GLY A 2 19.05 44.19 -24.37
CA GLY A 2 18.75 44.59 -25.74
C GLY A 2 18.23 43.42 -26.58
N LEU A 3 17.34 43.70 -27.53
CA LEU A 3 16.99 42.75 -28.58
C LEU A 3 18.21 42.45 -29.47
N PRO A 4 18.36 41.22 -29.98
CA PRO A 4 19.41 40.90 -30.92
C PRO A 4 19.19 41.65 -32.24
N GLU A 5 20.28 41.93 -32.96
CA GLU A 5 20.24 42.63 -34.26
C GLU A 5 19.41 41.87 -35.31
N LYS A 6 19.40 40.54 -35.24
CA LYS A 6 18.58 39.67 -36.07
C LYS A 6 17.75 38.75 -35.20
N ILE A 7 16.43 38.82 -35.35
CA ILE A 7 15.48 37.94 -34.69
C ILE A 7 15.08 36.84 -35.68
N GLU A 8 15.18 35.58 -35.28
CA GLU A 8 14.67 34.47 -36.09
C GLU A 8 13.15 34.41 -36.01
N THR A 9 12.49 34.33 -37.16
CA THR A 9 11.03 34.44 -37.28
C THR A 9 10.41 33.35 -38.16
N ARG A 10 11.25 32.49 -38.74
CA ARG A 10 10.85 31.37 -39.62
C ARG A 10 10.42 30.15 -38.80
N LEU A 11 9.77 29.22 -39.48
CA LEU A 11 9.39 27.92 -38.93
C LEU A 11 10.63 27.03 -38.84
N PHE A 12 10.74 26.20 -37.82
CA PHE A 12 11.81 25.20 -37.71
C PHE A 12 11.25 23.81 -38.02
N ILE A 13 11.52 23.35 -39.23
CA ILE A 13 10.97 22.08 -39.75
C ILE A 13 12.12 21.26 -40.29
N ASN A 14 12.20 20.00 -39.83
CA ASN A 14 13.22 19.06 -40.27
C ASN A 14 14.67 19.57 -40.13
N GLY A 15 14.98 20.26 -39.02
CA GLY A 15 16.33 20.78 -38.78
C GLY A 15 16.67 22.09 -39.50
N GLU A 16 15.75 22.63 -40.30
CA GLU A 16 15.97 23.81 -41.14
C GLU A 16 14.98 24.94 -40.81
N PHE A 17 15.42 26.18 -41.04
CA PHE A 17 14.56 27.37 -40.91
C PHE A 17 13.90 27.70 -42.24
N VAL A 18 12.58 27.54 -42.30
CA VAL A 18 11.79 27.67 -43.54
C VAL A 18 10.72 28.76 -43.40
N GLU A 19 10.50 29.47 -44.49
CA GLU A 19 9.36 30.40 -44.60
C GLU A 19 8.04 29.62 -44.69
N SER A 20 6.93 30.29 -44.37
CA SER A 20 5.59 29.74 -44.57
C SER A 20 5.36 29.36 -46.03
N SER A 21 4.86 28.16 -46.30
CA SER A 21 4.63 27.66 -47.67
C SER A 21 3.62 28.48 -48.49
N ASN A 22 2.74 29.23 -47.83
CA ASN A 22 1.81 30.15 -48.49
C ASN A 22 2.23 31.63 -48.36
N GLY A 23 3.44 31.90 -47.84
CA GLY A 23 4.01 33.23 -47.67
C GLY A 23 3.35 34.07 -46.57
N LYS A 24 2.41 33.52 -45.78
CA LYS A 24 1.74 34.29 -44.73
C LYS A 24 2.64 34.58 -43.55
N THR A 25 2.44 35.76 -42.99
CA THR A 25 3.13 36.26 -41.81
C THR A 25 2.17 37.09 -40.96
N PHE A 26 2.44 37.20 -39.66
CA PHE A 26 1.76 38.12 -38.75
C PHE A 26 2.78 38.97 -37.98
N ASP A 27 2.36 40.17 -37.59
CA ASP A 27 3.23 41.10 -36.86
C ASP A 27 3.17 40.83 -35.36
N ILE A 28 4.33 40.83 -34.71
CA ILE A 28 4.46 40.93 -33.25
C ILE A 28 4.61 42.39 -32.90
N ILE A 29 3.65 42.89 -32.13
CA ILE A 29 3.64 44.27 -31.64
C ILE A 29 4.06 44.24 -30.17
N ASN A 30 5.02 45.08 -29.79
CA ASN A 30 5.40 45.21 -28.39
C ASN A 30 4.24 45.83 -27.60
N PRO A 31 3.64 45.11 -26.64
CA PRO A 31 2.45 45.60 -25.94
C PRO A 31 2.73 46.81 -25.03
N ALA A 32 3.99 47.10 -24.71
CA ALA A 32 4.38 48.25 -23.89
C ALA A 32 4.51 49.53 -24.72
N THR A 33 4.89 49.43 -25.99
CA THR A 33 5.19 50.59 -26.86
C THR A 33 4.31 50.69 -28.09
N LEU A 34 3.49 49.66 -28.36
CA LEU A 34 2.63 49.52 -29.54
C LEU A 34 3.39 49.55 -30.88
N LYS A 35 4.72 49.36 -30.85
CA LYS A 35 5.58 49.34 -32.04
C LYS A 35 5.80 47.91 -32.55
N PRO A 36 5.92 47.71 -33.86
CA PRO A 36 6.30 46.41 -34.41
C PRO A 36 7.69 45.96 -33.94
N VAL A 37 7.79 44.69 -33.57
CA VAL A 37 9.05 44.02 -33.14
C VAL A 37 9.59 43.15 -34.27
N ALA A 38 8.74 42.27 -34.80
CA ALA A 38 9.13 41.28 -35.79
C ALA A 38 7.92 40.84 -36.61
N LYS A 39 8.17 40.39 -37.83
CA LYS A 39 7.17 39.75 -38.70
C LYS A 39 7.44 38.25 -38.73
N VAL A 40 6.50 37.47 -38.19
CA VAL A 40 6.63 36.03 -37.93
C VAL A 40 5.87 35.21 -38.95
N HIS A 41 6.47 34.13 -39.44
CA HIS A 41 5.81 33.27 -40.41
C HIS A 41 4.65 32.49 -39.78
N GLU A 42 3.51 32.45 -40.49
CA GLU A 42 2.33 31.70 -40.07
C GLU A 42 2.35 30.32 -40.73
N ALA A 43 2.49 29.26 -39.93
CA ALA A 43 2.42 27.89 -40.40
C ALA A 43 1.05 27.61 -41.02
N SER A 44 1.06 27.23 -42.29
CA SER A 44 -0.10 26.75 -43.00
C SER A 44 -0.45 25.31 -42.60
N GLU A 45 -1.56 24.79 -43.14
CA GLU A 45 -1.87 23.36 -43.09
C GLU A 45 -0.73 22.54 -43.70
N GLN A 46 -0.23 22.92 -44.87
CA GLN A 46 0.89 22.25 -45.53
C GLN A 46 2.18 22.27 -44.69
N ASP A 47 2.48 23.38 -44.00
CA ASP A 47 3.66 23.45 -43.13
C ASP A 47 3.50 22.54 -41.91
N THR A 48 2.29 22.48 -41.37
CA THR A 48 1.94 21.59 -40.25
C THR A 48 2.11 20.13 -40.66
N ASP A 49 1.60 19.75 -41.83
CA ASP A 49 1.73 18.41 -42.40
C ASP A 49 3.20 18.07 -42.68
N ASN A 50 3.98 19.02 -43.22
CA ASN A 50 5.42 18.85 -43.44
C ASN A 50 6.17 18.61 -42.12
N ALA A 51 5.84 19.35 -41.06
CA ALA A 51 6.42 19.16 -39.73
C ALA A 51 6.08 17.79 -39.14
N VAL A 52 4.83 17.35 -39.28
CA VAL A 52 4.41 16.00 -38.82
C VAL A 52 5.07 14.91 -39.65
N ALA A 53 5.19 15.08 -40.97
CA ALA A 53 5.89 14.15 -41.85
C ALA A 53 7.37 14.04 -41.49
N ALA A 54 8.04 15.15 -41.20
CA ALA A 54 9.43 15.17 -40.74
C ALA A 54 9.60 14.47 -39.38
N ALA A 55 8.72 14.73 -38.42
CA ALA A 55 8.70 14.03 -37.13
C ALA A 55 8.54 12.52 -37.31
N LYS A 56 7.58 12.11 -38.15
CA LYS A 56 7.32 10.71 -38.47
C LYS A 56 8.52 10.03 -39.12
N ALA A 57 9.24 10.73 -40.00
CA ALA A 57 10.44 10.22 -40.65
C ALA A 57 11.62 10.06 -39.68
N ALA A 58 11.77 10.97 -38.70
CA ALA A 58 12.83 10.94 -37.71
C ALA A 58 12.61 9.92 -36.57
N PHE A 59 11.34 9.56 -36.31
CA PHE A 59 10.96 8.74 -35.17
C PHE A 59 11.68 7.39 -35.05
N PRO A 60 11.82 6.56 -36.11
CA PRO A 60 12.49 5.27 -35.98
C PRO A 60 13.91 5.39 -35.39
N ALA A 61 14.75 6.23 -36.00
CA ALA A 61 16.14 6.41 -35.56
C ALA A 61 16.24 7.04 -34.16
N TRP A 62 15.35 7.97 -33.82
CA TRP A 62 15.34 8.60 -32.50
C TRP A 62 14.88 7.66 -31.38
N SER A 63 13.86 6.84 -31.66
CA SER A 63 13.30 5.89 -30.70
C SER A 63 14.26 4.74 -30.38
N GLU A 64 15.14 4.37 -31.32
CA GLU A 64 16.19 3.36 -31.15
C GLU A 64 17.35 3.82 -30.26
N LEU A 65 17.53 5.13 -30.08
CA LEU A 65 18.54 5.63 -29.15
C LEU A 65 18.21 5.18 -27.71
N THR A 66 19.25 5.04 -26.89
CA THR A 66 19.05 4.84 -25.46
C THR A 66 18.64 6.17 -24.80
N PRO A 67 17.92 6.15 -23.66
CA PRO A 67 17.64 7.37 -22.91
C PRO A 67 18.89 8.19 -22.58
N GLU A 68 20.03 7.54 -22.28
CA GLU A 68 21.32 8.20 -22.08
C GLU A 68 21.78 9.01 -23.31
N LYS A 69 21.75 8.40 -24.50
CA LYS A 69 22.13 9.07 -25.75
C LYS A 69 21.22 10.26 -26.03
N ARG A 70 19.92 10.13 -25.77
CA ARG A 70 18.96 11.25 -25.87
C ARG A 70 19.25 12.35 -24.84
N GLY A 71 19.56 11.97 -23.60
CA GLY A 71 19.90 12.88 -22.51
C GLY A 71 21.13 13.74 -22.78
N SER A 72 22.10 13.27 -23.58
CA SER A 72 23.27 14.08 -23.96
C SER A 72 22.88 15.36 -24.73
N TYR A 73 21.90 15.28 -25.62
CA TYR A 73 21.37 16.45 -26.34
C TYR A 73 20.65 17.42 -25.40
N PHE A 74 19.94 16.88 -24.39
CA PHE A 74 19.21 17.68 -23.40
C PHE A 74 20.17 18.51 -22.55
N LYS A 75 21.24 17.89 -22.05
CA LYS A 75 22.27 18.58 -21.24
C LYS A 75 22.94 19.71 -22.03
N LYS A 76 23.24 19.47 -23.31
CA LYS A 76 23.80 20.50 -24.19
C LYS A 76 22.80 21.64 -24.44
N LEU A 77 21.53 21.32 -24.72
CA LEU A 77 20.48 22.34 -24.86
C LEU A 77 20.28 23.13 -23.57
N ALA A 78 20.30 22.49 -22.41
CA ALA A 78 20.19 23.15 -21.11
C ALA A 78 21.32 24.17 -20.88
N SER A 79 22.57 23.83 -21.22
CA SER A 79 23.71 24.77 -21.18
C SER A 79 23.45 25.99 -22.08
N LEU A 80 23.09 25.75 -23.33
CA LEU A 80 22.83 26.81 -24.31
C LEU A 80 21.68 27.73 -23.88
N ILE A 81 20.61 27.17 -23.29
CA ILE A 81 19.49 27.96 -22.76
C ILE A 81 19.97 28.91 -21.64
N ARG A 82 20.79 28.42 -20.70
CA ARG A 82 21.34 29.25 -19.62
C ARG A 82 22.22 30.38 -20.16
N GLU A 83 23.09 30.06 -21.12
CA GLU A 83 23.99 31.01 -21.76
C GLU A 83 23.24 32.13 -22.50
N ASN A 84 22.00 31.86 -22.95
CA ASN A 84 21.16 32.80 -23.70
C ASN A 84 20.04 33.43 -22.85
N ASN A 85 20.10 33.38 -21.52
CA ASN A 85 19.04 33.90 -20.63
C ASN A 85 18.64 35.35 -20.96
N ASP A 86 19.60 36.25 -21.11
CA ASP A 86 19.33 37.69 -21.30
C ASP A 86 18.65 37.98 -22.65
N GLU A 87 19.02 37.25 -23.70
CA GLU A 87 18.38 37.37 -25.01
C GLU A 87 16.96 36.81 -24.99
N LEU A 88 16.76 35.65 -24.35
CA LEU A 88 15.45 35.05 -24.16
C LEU A 88 14.52 35.98 -23.36
N ALA A 89 15.03 36.61 -22.29
CA ALA A 89 14.30 37.60 -21.52
C ALA A 89 13.88 38.80 -22.36
N ALA A 90 14.81 39.35 -23.16
CA ALA A 90 14.52 40.50 -24.02
C ALA A 90 13.48 40.19 -25.11
N LEU A 91 13.51 38.97 -25.67
CA LEU A 91 12.53 38.51 -26.66
C LEU A 91 11.13 38.38 -26.04
N GLU A 92 11.01 37.79 -24.84
CA GLU A 92 9.73 37.68 -24.13
C GLU A 92 9.17 39.04 -23.70
N ALA A 93 10.03 39.92 -23.18
CA ALA A 93 9.69 41.28 -22.81
C ALA A 93 9.17 42.08 -24.00
N SER A 94 9.74 41.87 -25.18
CA SER A 94 9.33 42.56 -26.40
C SER A 94 8.12 41.93 -27.07
N SER A 95 7.93 40.60 -26.98
CA SER A 95 6.81 39.93 -27.63
C SER A 95 5.50 40.07 -26.85
N MET A 96 5.55 39.88 -25.53
CA MET A 96 4.34 39.82 -24.69
C MET A 96 4.37 40.81 -23.51
N GLY A 97 5.47 41.52 -23.28
CA GLY A 97 5.53 42.53 -22.21
C GLY A 97 5.96 42.00 -20.85
N ARG A 98 6.58 40.81 -20.78
CA ARG A 98 7.05 40.25 -19.51
C ARG A 98 8.30 41.00 -19.04
N PRO A 99 8.31 41.62 -17.85
CA PRO A 99 9.48 42.36 -17.39
C PRO A 99 10.72 41.47 -17.21
N VAL A 100 11.89 41.95 -17.64
CA VAL A 100 13.16 41.20 -17.52
C VAL A 100 13.67 41.11 -16.08
N GLY A 101 13.19 41.97 -15.18
CA GLY A 101 13.66 42.05 -13.79
C GLY A 101 13.43 40.77 -12.98
N GLU A 102 12.36 40.03 -13.29
CA GLU A 102 11.96 38.80 -12.59
C GLU A 102 12.01 37.56 -13.51
N PHE A 103 12.78 37.66 -14.60
CA PHE A 103 12.88 36.59 -15.59
C PHE A 103 13.79 35.45 -15.10
N ILE A 104 13.19 34.31 -14.76
CA ILE A 104 13.89 33.09 -14.32
C ILE A 104 13.67 31.89 -15.25
N ASP A 105 12.94 32.11 -16.35
CA ASP A 105 12.39 31.05 -17.18
C ASP A 105 13.43 30.22 -17.90
N ALA A 106 14.52 30.83 -18.37
CA ALA A 106 15.59 30.09 -19.02
C ALA A 106 16.24 29.11 -18.04
N TYR A 107 16.51 29.53 -16.80
CA TYR A 107 17.06 28.66 -15.76
C TYR A 107 16.08 27.55 -15.36
N ALA A 108 14.81 27.88 -15.18
CA ALA A 108 13.77 26.89 -14.87
C ALA A 108 13.61 25.87 -16.01
N SER A 109 13.60 26.33 -17.27
CA SER A 109 13.55 25.50 -18.47
C SER A 109 14.76 24.58 -18.57
N ALA A 110 15.98 25.11 -18.42
CA ALA A 110 17.22 24.34 -18.43
C ALA A 110 17.24 23.26 -17.33
N ALA A 111 16.77 23.59 -16.12
CA ALA A 111 16.68 22.62 -15.02
C ALA A 111 15.72 21.46 -15.34
N LYS A 112 14.63 21.71 -16.09
CA LYS A 112 13.75 20.64 -16.57
C LYS A 112 14.46 19.72 -17.56
N TRP A 113 15.17 20.28 -18.54
CA TRP A 113 15.95 19.50 -19.50
C TRP A 113 16.99 18.61 -18.81
N ASP A 114 17.73 19.14 -17.85
CA ASP A 114 18.71 18.35 -17.09
C ASP A 114 18.06 17.22 -16.30
N ARG A 115 16.96 17.50 -15.60
CA ARG A 115 16.23 16.46 -14.85
C ARG A 115 15.75 15.33 -15.74
N TYR A 116 15.14 15.64 -16.88
CA TYR A 116 14.64 14.60 -17.77
C TYR A 116 15.78 13.85 -18.46
N ALA A 117 16.94 14.47 -18.68
CA ALA A 117 18.12 13.75 -19.16
C ALA A 117 18.53 12.59 -18.22
N GLU A 118 18.24 12.70 -16.93
CA GLU A 118 18.59 11.72 -15.90
C GLU A 118 17.45 10.73 -15.61
N ALA A 119 16.19 11.14 -15.79
CA ALA A 119 15.03 10.31 -15.48
C ALA A 119 14.63 9.31 -16.59
N GLY A 120 15.31 9.29 -17.73
CA GLY A 120 14.86 8.52 -18.90
C GLY A 120 14.71 7.00 -18.71
N TYR A 121 15.50 6.39 -17.81
CA TYR A 121 15.45 4.94 -17.54
C TYR A 121 14.46 4.52 -16.45
N SER A 122 14.05 5.42 -15.56
CA SER A 122 13.27 5.05 -14.37
C SER A 122 11.82 4.68 -14.66
N VAL A 123 11.29 4.98 -15.87
CA VAL A 123 9.84 4.92 -16.13
C VAL A 123 9.46 4.02 -17.32
N GLN A 124 10.42 3.47 -18.07
CA GLN A 124 10.14 2.62 -19.25
C GLN A 124 9.97 1.12 -18.94
N ALA A 125 9.94 0.73 -17.66
CA ALA A 125 9.82 -0.68 -17.28
C ALA A 125 8.43 -1.24 -17.61
N GLY A 126 8.40 -2.29 -18.43
CA GLY A 126 7.22 -3.13 -18.63
C GLY A 126 7.07 -4.19 -17.54
N THR A 127 5.94 -4.90 -17.53
CA THR A 127 5.66 -6.01 -16.61
C THR A 127 5.61 -7.31 -17.37
N THR A 128 6.16 -8.40 -16.83
CA THR A 128 6.10 -9.73 -17.48
C THR A 128 5.08 -10.64 -16.79
N SER A 129 4.48 -11.55 -17.57
CA SER A 129 3.38 -12.41 -17.15
C SER A 129 3.41 -13.71 -17.94
N ILE A 130 3.84 -14.81 -17.33
CA ILE A 130 3.78 -16.14 -17.95
C ILE A 130 2.49 -16.90 -17.57
N GLN A 131 1.46 -16.16 -17.12
CA GLN A 131 0.20 -16.70 -16.59
C GLN A 131 -0.65 -17.45 -17.63
N THR A 132 -0.44 -17.15 -18.92
CA THR A 132 -1.14 -17.78 -20.04
C THR A 132 -0.39 -19.03 -20.49
N PRO A 133 -0.96 -20.24 -20.36
CA PRO A 133 -0.29 -21.49 -20.75
C PRO A 133 0.30 -21.48 -22.17
N GLY A 134 1.59 -21.78 -22.27
CA GLY A 134 2.28 -21.86 -23.56
C GLY A 134 2.66 -20.51 -24.14
N PHE A 135 2.53 -19.42 -23.37
CA PHE A 135 2.94 -18.08 -23.78
C PHE A 135 3.79 -17.42 -22.69
N VAL A 136 4.76 -16.62 -23.12
CA VAL A 136 5.34 -15.54 -22.30
C VAL A 136 4.62 -14.26 -22.69
N ASN A 137 3.88 -13.67 -21.75
CA ASN A 137 3.35 -12.33 -21.95
C ASN A 137 4.30 -11.31 -21.32
N MET A 138 4.41 -10.14 -21.92
CA MET A 138 5.11 -9.00 -21.36
C MET A 138 4.46 -7.73 -21.85
N THR A 139 4.48 -6.68 -21.04
CA THR A 139 4.17 -5.35 -21.49
C THR A 139 5.46 -4.65 -21.90
N PHE A 140 5.38 -3.85 -22.94
CA PHE A 140 6.39 -2.89 -23.32
C PHE A 140 5.78 -1.51 -23.13
N ARG A 141 6.54 -0.57 -22.58
CA ARG A 141 6.18 0.84 -22.58
C ARG A 141 6.92 1.48 -23.73
N GLN A 142 6.19 1.80 -24.79
CA GLN A 142 6.78 2.30 -26.03
C GLN A 142 6.34 3.74 -26.28
N PRO A 143 7.20 4.60 -26.85
CA PRO A 143 6.76 5.92 -27.27
C PRO A 143 5.60 5.82 -28.26
N TYR A 144 4.71 6.81 -28.21
CA TYR A 144 3.57 6.97 -29.11
C TYR A 144 3.95 7.12 -30.59
N GLY A 145 5.13 7.67 -30.88
CA GLY A 145 5.51 8.07 -32.23
C GLY A 145 5.64 9.58 -32.34
N VAL A 146 4.83 10.18 -33.22
CA VAL A 146 4.69 11.63 -33.31
C VAL A 146 3.70 12.12 -32.27
N VAL A 147 4.15 13.09 -31.46
CA VAL A 147 3.31 13.78 -30.49
C VAL A 147 3.35 15.28 -30.73
N ALA A 148 2.31 15.98 -30.29
CA ALA A 148 2.22 17.43 -30.43
C ALA A 148 2.24 18.13 -29.08
N GLY A 149 2.90 19.28 -29.02
CA GLY A 149 2.82 20.23 -27.91
C GLY A 149 2.20 21.53 -28.39
N ILE A 150 1.23 22.06 -27.66
CA ILE A 150 0.69 23.41 -27.90
C ILE A 150 0.85 24.20 -26.60
N ILE A 151 1.64 25.28 -26.65
CA ILE A 151 2.03 26.05 -25.47
C ILE A 151 1.36 27.44 -25.45
N PRO A 152 1.12 28.00 -24.24
CA PRO A 152 0.57 29.33 -24.07
C PRO A 152 1.66 30.39 -24.29
N TRP A 153 1.26 31.65 -24.16
CA TRP A 153 2.12 32.82 -24.36
C TRP A 153 2.70 33.39 -23.06
N ASN A 154 2.15 33.05 -21.90
CA ASN A 154 2.49 33.72 -20.65
C ASN A 154 3.83 33.26 -20.04
N VAL A 155 4.18 31.98 -20.20
CA VAL A 155 5.43 31.37 -19.70
C VAL A 155 5.95 30.35 -20.74
N PRO A 156 6.20 30.76 -21.99
CA PRO A 156 6.34 29.84 -23.13
C PRO A 156 7.53 28.89 -22.99
N LEU A 157 8.67 29.35 -22.45
CA LEU A 157 9.87 28.53 -22.27
C LEU A 157 9.69 27.39 -21.27
N LEU A 158 8.95 27.63 -20.19
CA LEU A 158 8.69 26.61 -19.18
C LEU A 158 7.77 25.53 -19.74
N PHE A 159 6.67 25.93 -20.39
CA PHE A 159 5.73 24.97 -21.00
C PHE A 159 6.31 24.25 -22.21
N LEU A 160 7.25 24.87 -22.93
CA LEU A 160 8.05 24.18 -23.95
C LEU A 160 8.81 23.02 -23.32
N ALA A 161 9.59 23.26 -22.26
CA ALA A 161 10.37 22.22 -21.60
C ALA A 161 9.49 21.15 -20.94
N ASN A 162 8.42 21.53 -20.25
CA ASN A 162 7.48 20.59 -19.61
C ASN A 162 6.82 19.63 -20.60
N LYS A 163 6.75 19.98 -21.89
CA LYS A 163 6.14 19.12 -22.92
C LYS A 163 7.18 18.36 -23.73
N LEU A 164 8.22 19.05 -24.19
CA LEU A 164 9.21 18.45 -25.07
C LEU A 164 10.12 17.48 -24.32
N ALA A 165 10.64 17.87 -23.16
CA ALA A 165 11.61 17.05 -22.44
C ALA A 165 11.04 15.66 -22.08
N PRO A 166 9.84 15.52 -21.45
CA PRO A 166 9.28 14.21 -21.17
C PRO A 166 8.91 13.41 -22.41
N ALA A 167 8.41 14.05 -23.48
CA ALA A 167 8.06 13.35 -24.72
C ALA A 167 9.28 12.79 -25.43
N LEU A 168 10.34 13.60 -25.56
CA LEU A 168 11.54 13.28 -26.31
C LEU A 168 12.39 12.23 -25.59
N ILE A 169 12.52 12.28 -24.26
CA ILE A 169 13.41 11.36 -23.52
C ILE A 169 12.91 9.91 -23.60
N VAL A 170 11.60 9.69 -23.71
CA VAL A 170 11.03 8.35 -23.91
C VAL A 170 11.05 7.89 -25.37
N GLY A 171 11.53 8.74 -26.29
CA GLY A 171 11.77 8.40 -27.69
C GLY A 171 10.69 8.87 -28.67
N ASN A 172 9.74 9.72 -28.27
CA ASN A 172 8.84 10.36 -29.25
C ASN A 172 9.57 11.45 -30.03
N THR A 173 9.01 11.82 -31.17
CA THR A 173 9.36 13.05 -31.91
C THR A 173 8.23 14.06 -31.74
N VAL A 174 8.56 15.34 -31.66
CA VAL A 174 7.61 16.38 -31.24
C VAL A 174 7.41 17.43 -32.34
N VAL A 175 6.15 17.77 -32.58
CA VAL A 175 5.76 19.02 -33.27
C VAL A 175 5.19 19.99 -32.24
N LEU A 176 5.91 21.06 -31.98
CA LEU A 176 5.50 22.12 -31.06
C LEU A 176 4.86 23.26 -31.85
N LYS A 177 3.67 23.69 -31.44
CA LYS A 177 3.09 24.97 -31.87
C LYS A 177 3.18 25.99 -30.74
N SER A 178 3.98 27.03 -30.94
CA SER A 178 4.08 28.16 -30.01
C SER A 178 2.95 29.16 -30.24
N SER A 179 2.49 29.83 -29.17
CA SER A 179 1.46 30.85 -29.29
C SER A 179 1.89 31.99 -30.21
N GLU A 180 0.96 32.45 -31.04
CA GLU A 180 1.07 33.64 -31.87
C GLU A 180 1.37 34.92 -31.09
N LYS A 181 1.11 34.97 -29.77
CA LYS A 181 1.41 36.16 -28.94
C LYS A 181 2.85 36.19 -28.42
N ALA A 182 3.52 35.04 -28.33
CA ALA A 182 4.89 34.94 -27.83
C ALA A 182 5.73 33.89 -28.59
N PRO A 183 5.90 34.02 -29.93
CA PRO A 183 6.60 33.02 -30.72
C PRO A 183 8.13 33.14 -30.66
N LEU A 184 8.66 34.31 -30.32
CA LEU A 184 10.07 34.65 -30.55
C LEU A 184 11.04 33.83 -29.69
N THR A 185 10.70 33.53 -28.43
CA THR A 185 11.54 32.67 -27.59
C THR A 185 11.54 31.23 -28.07
N SER A 186 10.42 30.72 -28.60
CA SER A 186 10.37 29.38 -29.21
C SER A 186 11.22 29.31 -30.49
N ALA A 187 11.21 30.36 -31.30
CA ALA A 187 12.09 30.48 -32.48
C ALA A 187 13.57 30.53 -32.07
N LYS A 188 13.92 31.28 -31.01
CA LYS A 188 15.29 31.28 -30.46
C LYS A 188 15.69 29.88 -29.96
N ILE A 189 14.81 29.19 -29.24
CA ILE A 189 15.06 27.81 -28.79
C ILE A 189 15.32 26.88 -29.98
N ALA A 190 14.64 27.05 -31.13
CA ALA A 190 14.93 26.28 -32.33
C ALA A 190 16.40 26.43 -32.79
N THR A 191 16.96 27.64 -32.69
CA THR A 191 18.39 27.85 -33.01
C THR A 191 19.29 27.09 -32.04
N LEU A 192 18.93 27.05 -30.76
CA LEU A 192 19.68 26.32 -29.73
C LEU A 192 19.52 24.80 -29.89
N VAL A 193 18.36 24.32 -30.33
CA VAL A 193 18.12 22.91 -30.69
C VAL A 193 19.03 22.49 -31.84
N GLN A 194 19.15 23.32 -32.88
CA GLN A 194 20.06 23.07 -33.99
C GLN A 194 21.53 23.05 -33.51
N GLN A 195 21.94 24.01 -32.68
CA GLN A 195 23.29 24.06 -32.10
C GLN A 195 23.58 22.88 -31.15
N ALA A 196 22.58 22.43 -30.38
CA ALA A 196 22.67 21.25 -29.54
C ALA A 196 22.90 19.98 -30.37
N GLY A 197 22.49 19.98 -31.65
CA GLY A 197 22.75 18.92 -32.61
C GLY A 197 21.66 17.85 -32.63
N PHE A 198 20.43 18.18 -32.23
CA PHE A 198 19.31 17.25 -32.35
C PHE A 198 19.15 16.80 -33.82
N PRO A 199 18.90 15.51 -34.08
CA PRO A 199 18.70 15.04 -35.45
C PRO A 199 17.53 15.78 -36.13
N PRO A 200 17.64 16.09 -37.44
CA PRO A 200 16.56 16.68 -38.22
C PRO A 200 15.22 15.96 -38.01
N GLY A 201 14.16 16.73 -37.77
CA GLY A 201 12.80 16.23 -37.62
C GLY A 201 12.44 15.74 -36.21
N VAL A 202 13.40 15.52 -35.31
CA VAL A 202 13.09 15.08 -33.92
C VAL A 202 12.29 16.14 -33.16
N ILE A 203 12.66 17.40 -33.33
CA ILE A 203 11.94 18.58 -32.82
C ILE A 203 11.58 19.44 -34.03
N ASN A 204 10.30 19.76 -34.16
CA ASN A 204 9.81 20.75 -35.13
C ASN A 204 9.06 21.82 -34.35
N ILE A 205 9.35 23.09 -34.61
CA ILE A 205 8.72 24.23 -33.92
C ILE A 205 8.06 25.09 -34.99
N ILE A 206 6.74 25.15 -34.91
CA ILE A 206 5.91 25.95 -35.81
C ILE A 206 5.19 27.07 -35.04
N THR A 207 4.96 28.18 -35.72
CA THR A 207 4.26 29.36 -35.21
C THR A 207 2.99 29.58 -36.02
N GLY A 208 1.92 30.08 -35.41
CA GLY A 208 0.69 30.43 -36.16
C GLY A 208 -0.54 30.48 -35.27
N PHE A 209 -1.71 30.77 -35.83
CA PHE A 209 -2.94 30.89 -35.06
C PHE A 209 -3.55 29.54 -34.67
N GLY A 210 -4.24 29.49 -33.53
CA GLY A 210 -4.86 28.26 -33.02
C GLY A 210 -5.92 27.66 -33.94
N ASN A 211 -6.67 28.47 -34.69
CA ASN A 211 -7.68 28.02 -35.65
C ASN A 211 -7.11 27.44 -36.96
N VAL A 212 -5.82 27.69 -37.24
CA VAL A 212 -5.11 27.14 -38.40
C VAL A 212 -4.23 25.97 -37.93
N SER A 213 -2.95 26.20 -37.64
CA SER A 213 -1.99 25.16 -37.27
C SER A 213 -2.38 24.38 -36.01
N GLY A 214 -2.95 25.04 -34.99
CA GLY A 214 -3.42 24.37 -33.77
C GLY A 214 -4.58 23.39 -34.03
N SER A 215 -5.53 23.79 -34.88
CA SER A 215 -6.67 22.97 -35.28
C SER A 215 -6.20 21.78 -36.11
N ILE A 216 -5.30 22.01 -37.08
CA ILE A 216 -4.73 20.95 -37.91
C ILE A 216 -4.00 19.93 -37.02
N LEU A 217 -3.08 20.35 -36.14
CA LEU A 217 -2.39 19.43 -35.21
C LEU A 217 -3.37 18.62 -34.35
N SER A 218 -4.47 19.22 -33.91
CA SER A 218 -5.48 18.56 -33.08
C SER A 218 -6.27 17.50 -33.85
N HIS A 219 -6.46 17.67 -35.16
CA HIS A 219 -7.15 16.71 -36.03
C HIS A 219 -6.19 15.75 -36.75
N HIS A 220 -4.89 16.07 -36.81
CA HIS A 220 -3.93 15.34 -37.63
C HIS A 220 -3.87 13.85 -37.22
N MET A 221 -3.98 12.96 -38.21
CA MET A 221 -4.15 11.53 -37.99
C MET A 221 -2.87 10.83 -37.53
N ASP A 222 -1.70 11.38 -37.88
CA ASP A 222 -0.40 10.84 -37.46
C ASP A 222 0.06 11.31 -36.07
N VAL A 223 -0.60 12.31 -35.47
CA VAL A 223 -0.29 12.74 -34.09
C VAL A 223 -1.01 11.80 -33.13
N ARG A 224 -0.27 11.10 -32.26
CA ARG A 224 -0.82 10.05 -31.38
C ARG A 224 -1.10 10.50 -29.95
N ALA A 225 -0.44 11.56 -29.51
CA ALA A 225 -0.72 12.24 -28.25
C ALA A 225 -0.50 13.75 -28.41
N LEU A 226 -1.26 14.55 -27.67
CA LEU A 226 -1.19 16.01 -27.70
C LEU A 226 -1.25 16.57 -26.28
N SER A 227 -0.24 17.34 -25.89
CA SER A 227 -0.25 18.11 -24.63
C SER A 227 -0.53 19.59 -24.92
N PHE A 228 -1.59 20.13 -24.32
CA PHE A 228 -2.03 21.51 -24.49
C PHE A 228 -2.04 22.23 -23.15
N THR A 229 -1.51 23.46 -23.15
CA THR A 229 -1.71 24.40 -22.05
C THR A 229 -2.36 25.67 -22.57
N GLY A 230 -3.44 26.11 -21.91
CA GLY A 230 -4.15 27.34 -22.28
C GLY A 230 -5.58 27.41 -21.74
N SER A 231 -6.49 28.08 -22.44
CA SER A 231 -7.85 28.29 -21.94
C SER A 231 -8.72 27.02 -21.96
N SER A 232 -9.61 26.87 -20.97
CA SER A 232 -10.53 25.72 -20.89
C SER A 232 -11.47 25.62 -22.10
N ARG A 233 -11.82 26.76 -22.73
CA ARG A 233 -12.58 26.78 -23.99
C ARG A 233 -11.82 26.03 -25.10
N THR A 234 -10.54 26.32 -25.25
CA THR A 234 -9.71 25.71 -26.30
C THR A 234 -9.38 24.26 -25.97
N GLY A 235 -9.10 23.95 -24.70
CA GLY A 235 -8.90 22.56 -24.24
C GLY A 235 -10.08 21.65 -24.60
N ARG A 236 -11.32 22.13 -24.41
CA ARG A 236 -12.53 21.39 -24.83
C ARG A 236 -12.59 21.16 -26.35
N LEU A 237 -12.21 22.15 -27.15
CA LEU A 237 -12.18 22.01 -28.61
C LEU A 237 -11.12 20.99 -29.06
N ILE A 238 -9.95 20.99 -28.42
CA ILE A 238 -8.88 20.03 -28.69
C ILE A 238 -9.31 18.61 -28.32
N GLN A 239 -9.93 18.44 -27.14
CA GLN A 239 -10.49 17.15 -26.73
C GLN A 239 -11.54 16.65 -27.74
N ALA A 240 -12.42 17.54 -28.22
CA ALA A 240 -13.41 17.21 -29.23
C ALA A 240 -12.78 16.87 -30.59
N ALA A 241 -11.71 17.58 -31.00
CA ALA A 241 -10.95 17.30 -32.21
C ALA A 241 -10.26 15.93 -32.16
N ALA A 242 -9.66 15.59 -31.01
CA ALA A 242 -9.08 14.26 -30.77
C ALA A 242 -10.14 13.15 -30.88
N ALA A 243 -11.31 13.36 -30.26
CA ALA A 243 -12.44 12.43 -30.33
C ALA A 243 -12.98 12.25 -31.76
N LYS A 244 -13.00 13.32 -32.56
CA LYS A 244 -13.48 13.31 -33.96
C LYS A 244 -12.47 12.78 -34.97
N SER A 245 -11.19 12.64 -34.59
CA SER A 245 -10.10 12.21 -35.49
C SER A 245 -9.66 10.77 -35.19
N ASN A 246 -8.57 10.60 -34.47
CA ASN A 246 -7.89 9.30 -34.25
C ASN A 246 -7.88 8.85 -32.79
N LEU A 247 -8.67 9.48 -31.91
CA LEU A 247 -8.70 9.23 -30.47
C LEU A 247 -7.32 9.39 -29.81
N LYS A 248 -6.48 10.31 -30.32
CA LYS A 248 -5.21 10.67 -29.71
C LYS A 248 -5.39 11.03 -28.23
N GLN A 249 -4.43 10.67 -27.40
CA GLN A 249 -4.44 11.07 -25.99
C GLN A 249 -4.27 12.59 -25.89
N VAL A 250 -5.02 13.23 -24.99
CA VAL A 250 -4.97 14.67 -24.78
C VAL A 250 -4.68 14.95 -23.31
N PHE A 251 -3.62 15.70 -23.06
CA PHE A 251 -3.23 16.18 -21.74
C PHE A 251 -3.47 17.69 -21.68
N LEU A 252 -4.17 18.13 -20.65
CA LEU A 252 -4.67 19.49 -20.55
C LEU A 252 -4.18 20.12 -19.25
N GLU A 253 -3.51 21.26 -19.36
CA GLU A 253 -3.25 22.17 -18.25
C GLU A 253 -3.95 23.50 -18.56
N LEU A 254 -5.00 23.80 -17.80
CA LEU A 254 -5.95 24.87 -18.09
C LEU A 254 -5.96 25.94 -17.00
N GLY A 255 -6.82 26.94 -17.17
CA GLY A 255 -6.95 28.06 -16.25
C GLY A 255 -7.33 27.69 -14.82
N GLY A 256 -7.20 28.66 -13.93
CA GLY A 256 -7.52 28.54 -12.51
C GLY A 256 -8.37 29.68 -11.96
N LYS A 257 -8.96 29.46 -10.79
CA LYS A 257 -9.56 30.50 -9.95
C LYS A 257 -9.12 30.35 -8.51
N SER A 258 -7.79 30.38 -8.34
CA SER A 258 -7.09 29.92 -7.15
C SER A 258 -7.45 30.71 -5.90
N PRO A 259 -8.03 30.05 -4.87
CA PRO A 259 -8.34 30.70 -3.60
C PRO A 259 -7.12 30.74 -2.67
N ALA A 260 -6.97 31.82 -1.91
CA ALA A 260 -6.13 31.89 -0.72
C ALA A 260 -7.00 32.18 0.52
N VAL A 261 -6.92 31.35 1.55
CA VAL A 261 -7.70 31.49 2.79
C VAL A 261 -6.78 31.96 3.91
N ILE A 262 -7.08 33.11 4.51
CA ILE A 262 -6.27 33.76 5.54
C ILE A 262 -7.04 33.78 6.86
N PHE A 263 -6.57 32.99 7.83
CA PHE A 263 -7.12 32.96 9.19
C PHE A 263 -6.54 34.07 10.07
N GLU A 264 -7.23 34.38 11.16
CA GLU A 264 -6.84 35.42 12.11
C GLU A 264 -5.50 35.14 12.81
N ASP A 265 -5.15 33.87 12.95
CA ASP A 265 -3.90 33.42 13.56
C ASP A 265 -2.72 33.40 12.57
N ALA A 266 -2.95 33.72 11.30
CA ALA A 266 -1.91 33.76 10.28
C ALA A 266 -0.87 34.86 10.55
N ASP A 267 0.33 34.66 9.99
CA ASP A 267 1.25 35.77 9.78
C ASP A 267 0.72 36.66 8.65
N LEU A 268 0.00 37.73 9.02
CA LEU A 268 -0.68 38.60 8.07
C LEU A 268 0.29 39.34 7.15
N GLU A 269 1.46 39.77 7.65
CA GLU A 269 2.44 40.50 6.83
C GLU A 269 3.04 39.59 5.77
N LYS A 270 3.39 38.35 6.14
CA LYS A 270 3.83 37.34 5.19
C LYS A 270 2.74 37.01 4.17
N ALA A 271 1.52 36.74 4.64
CA ALA A 271 0.39 36.38 3.78
C ALA A 271 0.07 37.50 2.76
N VAL A 272 0.08 38.76 3.19
CA VAL A 272 -0.09 39.92 2.31
C VAL A 272 0.99 39.96 1.25
N LYS A 273 2.28 39.89 1.64
CA LYS A 273 3.39 39.98 0.70
C LYS A 273 3.34 38.87 -0.36
N GLU A 274 3.08 37.64 0.04
CA GLU A 274 3.09 36.49 -0.87
C GLU A 274 1.87 36.45 -1.78
N THR A 275 0.68 36.77 -1.27
CA THR A 275 -0.54 36.80 -2.11
C THR A 275 -0.59 38.02 -3.05
N ALA A 276 -0.05 39.18 -2.63
CA ALA A 276 0.11 40.33 -3.51
C ALA A 276 1.09 40.03 -4.65
N HIS A 277 2.24 39.42 -4.32
CA HIS A 277 3.20 38.95 -5.33
C HIS A 277 2.58 37.92 -6.29
N SER A 278 1.75 36.99 -5.78
CA SER A 278 1.07 35.98 -6.62
C SER A 278 0.25 36.58 -7.76
N ILE A 279 -0.51 37.65 -7.49
CA ILE A 279 -1.34 38.33 -8.51
C ILE A 279 -0.56 39.39 -9.30
N GLN A 280 0.53 39.92 -8.74
CA GLN A 280 1.41 40.87 -9.43
C GLN A 280 2.31 40.17 -10.45
N TRP A 281 2.74 38.94 -10.17
CA TRP A 281 3.69 38.21 -11.02
C TRP A 281 3.17 38.10 -12.46
N ASN A 282 4.01 38.49 -13.41
CA ASN A 282 3.65 38.63 -14.84
C ASN A 282 2.37 39.45 -15.08
N SER A 283 2.13 40.46 -14.24
CA SER A 283 0.94 41.32 -14.25
C SER A 283 -0.37 40.54 -14.21
N GLY A 284 -0.40 39.48 -13.40
CA GLY A 284 -1.57 38.64 -13.15
C GLY A 284 -1.91 37.64 -14.26
N GLN A 285 -1.04 37.51 -15.27
CA GLN A 285 -1.21 36.59 -16.40
C GLN A 285 -0.67 35.19 -16.08
N VAL A 286 -1.13 34.64 -14.94
CA VAL A 286 -0.62 33.40 -14.35
C VAL A 286 -1.80 32.51 -13.95
N CYS A 287 -1.81 31.25 -14.42
CA CYS A 287 -2.91 30.31 -14.22
C CYS A 287 -3.17 29.94 -12.75
N MET A 288 -2.15 30.05 -11.91
CA MET A 288 -2.18 29.74 -10.47
C MET A 288 -2.32 30.98 -9.57
N ALA A 289 -2.48 32.18 -10.14
CA ALA A 289 -2.55 33.43 -9.37
C ALA A 289 -3.72 33.42 -8.38
N ASN A 290 -3.48 33.89 -7.14
CA ASN A 290 -4.53 34.04 -6.14
C ASN A 290 -5.48 35.20 -6.45
N SER A 291 -6.39 34.97 -7.40
CA SER A 291 -7.40 35.97 -7.80
C SER A 291 -8.63 36.01 -6.89
N ARG A 292 -8.75 35.04 -5.96
CA ARG A 292 -9.73 35.05 -4.85
C ARG A 292 -9.00 34.91 -3.53
N ILE A 293 -9.19 35.88 -2.64
CA ILE A 293 -8.68 35.85 -1.28
C ILE A 293 -9.88 35.88 -0.34
N TYR A 294 -9.89 34.97 0.63
CA TYR A 294 -10.86 34.93 1.71
C TYR A 294 -10.14 35.23 3.02
N VAL A 295 -10.58 36.26 3.75
CA VAL A 295 -9.95 36.70 4.99
C VAL A 295 -10.95 36.63 6.15
N GLN A 296 -10.52 36.17 7.32
CA GLN A 296 -11.38 36.08 8.49
C GLN A 296 -11.79 37.47 8.98
N ASP A 297 -13.06 37.63 9.37
CA ASP A 297 -13.68 38.91 9.73
C ASP A 297 -12.92 39.71 10.80
N THR A 298 -12.33 39.04 11.79
CA THR A 298 -11.55 39.67 12.87
C THR A 298 -10.27 40.38 12.42
N VAL A 299 -9.73 40.04 11.25
CA VAL A 299 -8.47 40.62 10.70
C VAL A 299 -8.63 41.25 9.32
N ALA A 300 -9.85 41.25 8.76
CA ALA A 300 -10.12 41.62 7.38
C ALA A 300 -9.68 43.05 7.02
N ASP A 301 -10.04 44.05 7.83
CA ASP A 301 -9.72 45.45 7.52
C ASP A 301 -8.20 45.69 7.55
N LYS A 302 -7.51 45.15 8.56
CA LYS A 302 -6.04 45.22 8.65
C LYS A 302 -5.37 44.56 7.44
N TYR A 303 -5.85 43.39 7.02
CA TYR A 303 -5.29 42.69 5.86
C TYR A 303 -5.49 43.49 4.57
N ILE A 304 -6.68 44.03 4.33
CA ILE A 304 -7.00 44.79 3.11
C ILE A 304 -6.16 46.07 3.03
N ASP A 305 -6.00 46.79 4.14
CA ASP A 305 -5.18 48.00 4.19
C ASP A 305 -3.71 47.68 3.90
N LEU A 306 -3.16 46.64 4.52
CA LEU A 306 -1.79 46.18 4.27
C LEU A 306 -1.61 45.71 2.82
N PHE A 307 -2.57 44.97 2.29
CA PHE A 307 -2.54 44.50 0.90
C PHE A 307 -2.54 45.66 -0.08
N LYS A 308 -3.41 46.66 0.13
CA LYS A 308 -3.44 47.88 -0.68
C LYS A 308 -2.10 48.62 -0.65
N GLN A 309 -1.54 48.84 0.54
CA GLN A 309 -0.24 49.50 0.69
C GLN A 309 0.89 48.74 0.00
N ASN A 310 0.89 47.40 0.10
CA ASN A 310 1.88 46.57 -0.58
C ASN A 310 1.75 46.69 -2.10
N PHE A 311 0.53 46.59 -2.63
CA PHE A 311 0.25 46.74 -4.06
C PHE A 311 0.69 48.10 -4.60
N GLU A 312 0.39 49.19 -3.88
CA GLU A 312 0.76 50.55 -4.32
C GLU A 312 2.28 50.81 -4.23
N LYS A 313 2.98 50.17 -3.28
CA LYS A 313 4.41 50.39 -3.05
C LYS A 313 5.33 49.54 -3.94
N GLU A 314 5.00 48.27 -4.16
CA GLU A 314 5.89 47.30 -4.81
C GLU A 314 5.82 47.37 -6.34
N ILE A 315 4.81 48.05 -6.89
CA ILE A 315 4.53 48.04 -8.32
C ILE A 315 5.35 49.11 -9.04
N LYS A 316 6.28 48.63 -9.88
CA LYS A 316 7.15 49.45 -10.71
C LYS A 316 6.82 49.19 -12.16
N MET A 317 5.92 50.02 -12.68
CA MET A 317 5.60 50.02 -14.10
C MET A 317 6.65 50.85 -14.86
N GLY A 318 7.26 50.29 -15.90
CA GLY A 318 8.27 50.97 -16.71
C GLY A 318 8.51 50.23 -18.02
N ASP A 319 9.64 50.51 -18.68
CA ASP A 319 10.07 49.73 -19.83
C ASP A 319 10.36 48.28 -19.38
N THR A 320 9.76 47.31 -20.07
CA THR A 320 9.89 45.88 -19.72
C THR A 320 11.33 45.38 -19.85
N LEU A 321 12.22 46.10 -20.55
CA LEU A 321 13.65 45.81 -20.69
C LEU A 321 14.54 46.41 -19.59
N GLU A 322 13.99 47.27 -18.73
CA GLU A 322 14.70 47.91 -17.63
C GLU A 322 14.81 46.99 -16.41
N LYS A 323 16.01 46.91 -15.83
CA LYS A 323 16.23 46.17 -14.58
C LYS A 323 15.51 46.89 -13.44
N GLY A 324 14.61 46.20 -12.76
CA GLY A 324 13.83 46.73 -11.63
C GLY A 324 12.36 47.03 -11.93
N VAL A 325 11.95 46.98 -13.20
CA VAL A 325 10.53 46.94 -13.59
C VAL A 325 9.99 45.54 -13.31
N ASN A 326 8.84 45.47 -12.64
CA ASN A 326 8.19 44.22 -12.24
C ASN A 326 6.69 44.16 -12.60
N HIS A 327 6.16 45.19 -13.26
CA HIS A 327 4.78 45.21 -13.75
C HIS A 327 4.74 45.67 -15.20
N GLY A 328 4.40 44.74 -16.09
CA GLY A 328 4.31 44.94 -17.53
C GLY A 328 2.88 45.20 -18.03
N PRO A 329 2.71 45.39 -19.35
CA PRO A 329 1.41 45.45 -19.98
C PRO A 329 0.76 44.05 -20.06
N GLN A 330 -0.53 43.99 -20.38
CA GLN A 330 -1.19 42.78 -20.85
C GLN A 330 -0.65 42.40 -22.23
N ALA A 331 -0.62 41.10 -22.53
CA ALA A 331 0.12 40.57 -23.67
C ALA A 331 -0.28 41.14 -25.04
N ASP A 332 -1.54 41.51 -25.22
CA ASP A 332 -2.05 42.15 -26.43
C ASP A 332 -3.32 42.96 -26.16
N GLU A 333 -3.79 43.65 -27.20
CA GLU A 333 -5.03 44.44 -27.16
C GLU A 333 -6.25 43.61 -26.77
N ALA A 334 -6.32 42.36 -27.23
CA ALA A 334 -7.44 41.47 -26.95
C ALA A 334 -7.52 41.13 -25.45
N GLN A 335 -6.39 40.78 -24.85
CA GLN A 335 -6.29 40.52 -23.41
C GLN A 335 -6.59 41.78 -22.61
N HIS A 336 -6.05 42.94 -23.02
CA HIS A 336 -6.34 44.23 -22.40
C HIS A 336 -7.83 44.55 -22.35
N LYS A 337 -8.52 44.44 -23.50
CA LYS A 337 -9.97 44.65 -23.60
C LYS A 337 -10.76 43.65 -22.76
N THR A 338 -10.32 42.39 -22.70
CA THR A 338 -10.96 41.36 -21.86
C THR A 338 -10.85 41.72 -20.38
N VAL A 339 -9.67 42.12 -19.91
CA VAL A 339 -9.48 42.52 -18.51
C VAL A 339 -10.32 43.76 -18.20
N LEU A 340 -10.32 44.80 -19.04
CA LEU A 340 -11.17 45.98 -18.86
C LEU A 340 -12.67 45.62 -18.78
N ALA A 341 -13.15 44.68 -19.61
CA ALA A 341 -14.53 44.22 -19.55
C ALA A 341 -14.86 43.50 -18.24
N TYR A 342 -13.93 42.73 -17.67
CA TYR A 342 -14.10 42.14 -16.34
C TYR A 342 -14.12 43.21 -15.23
N LEU A 343 -13.30 44.25 -15.34
CA LEU A 343 -13.32 45.37 -14.39
C LEU A 343 -14.68 46.08 -14.38
N GLU A 344 -15.25 46.36 -15.55
CA GLU A 344 -16.60 46.93 -15.66
C GLU A 344 -17.67 45.98 -15.11
N SER A 345 -17.57 44.69 -15.41
CA SER A 345 -18.47 43.67 -14.84
C SER A 345 -18.39 43.64 -13.30
N GLY A 346 -17.20 43.84 -12.73
CA GLY A 346 -16.99 43.89 -11.28
C GLY A 346 -17.68 45.08 -10.61
N LYS A 347 -17.52 46.27 -11.21
CA LYS A 347 -18.20 47.50 -10.77
C LYS A 347 -19.73 47.34 -10.83
N GLN A 348 -20.24 46.63 -11.83
CA GLN A 348 -21.68 46.39 -12.01
C GLN A 348 -22.24 45.29 -11.09
N SER A 349 -21.42 44.33 -10.65
CA SER A 349 -21.88 43.21 -9.81
C SER A 349 -22.10 43.57 -8.34
N GLY A 350 -21.92 44.83 -7.94
CA GLY A 350 -22.04 45.27 -6.55
C GLY A 350 -20.78 45.03 -5.71
N GLY A 351 -19.65 44.66 -6.32
CA GLY A 351 -18.36 44.62 -5.66
C GLY A 351 -17.84 46.04 -5.41
N GLU A 352 -17.25 46.26 -4.24
CA GLU A 352 -16.66 47.53 -3.86
C GLU A 352 -15.24 47.66 -4.45
N LEU A 353 -15.00 48.68 -5.27
CA LEU A 353 -13.68 48.94 -5.84
C LEU A 353 -12.81 49.71 -4.84
N ILE A 354 -11.72 49.10 -4.37
CA ILE A 354 -10.83 49.66 -3.34
C ILE A 354 -9.69 50.48 -3.96
N THR A 355 -9.13 50.00 -5.07
CA THR A 355 -8.06 50.68 -5.83
C THR A 355 -8.03 50.18 -7.27
N GLY A 356 -7.45 50.98 -8.19
CA GLY A 356 -7.34 50.68 -9.61
C GLY A 356 -8.68 50.76 -10.35
N GLY A 357 -8.97 49.74 -11.17
CA GLY A 357 -10.23 49.64 -11.90
C GLY A 357 -10.20 50.20 -13.33
N GLY A 358 -9.01 50.42 -13.90
CA GLY A 358 -8.87 50.88 -15.27
C GLY A 358 -7.47 50.70 -15.86
N ALA A 359 -7.24 51.36 -16.99
CA ALA A 359 -5.91 51.53 -17.56
C ALA A 359 -5.26 52.80 -16.96
N PRO A 360 -3.94 52.82 -16.73
CA PRO A 360 -3.27 53.96 -16.15
C PRO A 360 -3.33 55.18 -17.08
N SER A 361 -3.69 56.34 -16.52
CA SER A 361 -3.79 57.58 -17.28
C SER A 361 -2.42 58.03 -17.82
N GLY A 362 -2.34 58.41 -19.09
CA GLY A 362 -1.14 59.02 -19.68
C GLY A 362 0.02 58.06 -19.97
N ARG A 363 -0.22 56.75 -19.99
CA ARG A 363 0.78 55.73 -20.36
C ARG A 363 0.38 55.02 -21.65
N GLU A 364 1.33 54.91 -22.59
CA GLU A 364 1.16 54.12 -23.81
C GLU A 364 1.29 52.62 -23.50
N GLY A 365 0.61 51.79 -24.29
CA GLY A 365 0.64 50.34 -24.15
C GLY A 365 -0.55 49.77 -23.37
N TYR A 366 -0.60 48.44 -23.32
CA TYR A 366 -1.74 47.68 -22.79
C TYR A 366 -1.68 47.47 -21.27
N TYR A 367 -1.36 48.51 -20.52
CA TYR A 367 -1.27 48.42 -19.06
C TYR A 367 -2.64 48.38 -18.37
N ILE A 368 -2.71 47.67 -17.24
CA ILE A 368 -3.85 47.63 -16.34
C ILE A 368 -3.38 48.02 -14.94
N GLU A 369 -4.15 48.88 -14.28
CA GLU A 369 -3.93 49.23 -12.90
C GLU A 369 -4.19 48.02 -11.99
N PRO A 370 -3.29 47.74 -11.04
CA PRO A 370 -3.48 46.73 -10.02
C PRO A 370 -4.79 47.00 -9.29
N THR A 371 -5.72 46.04 -9.35
CA THR A 371 -7.11 46.28 -8.96
C THR A 371 -7.53 45.36 -7.83
N ILE A 372 -8.18 45.94 -6.81
CA ILE A 372 -8.73 45.21 -5.66
C ILE A 372 -10.24 45.46 -5.60
N PHE A 373 -11.00 44.37 -5.65
CA PHE A 373 -12.43 44.38 -5.29
C PHE A 373 -12.64 43.77 -3.91
N LYS A 374 -13.55 44.34 -3.12
CA LYS A 374 -14.02 43.83 -1.82
C LYS A 374 -15.51 43.48 -1.91
N ASN A 375 -15.98 42.58 -1.05
CA ASN A 375 -17.40 42.27 -0.87
C ASN A 375 -18.12 41.89 -2.18
N THR A 376 -17.44 41.18 -3.07
CA THR A 376 -18.00 40.81 -4.36
C THR A 376 -18.90 39.58 -4.19
N PRO A 377 -20.15 39.58 -4.71
CA PRO A 377 -21.02 38.41 -4.61
C PRO A 377 -20.38 37.14 -5.18
N GLU A 378 -20.53 36.00 -4.51
CA GLU A 378 -19.86 34.74 -4.90
C GLU A 378 -20.29 34.21 -6.29
N ASP A 379 -21.47 34.60 -6.77
CA ASP A 379 -22.02 34.28 -8.09
C ASP A 379 -21.63 35.30 -9.17
N ALA A 380 -20.95 36.40 -8.80
CA ALA A 380 -20.46 37.38 -9.75
C ALA A 380 -19.47 36.76 -10.73
N LYS A 381 -19.50 37.25 -11.97
CA LYS A 381 -18.63 36.77 -13.05
C LYS A 381 -17.15 36.81 -12.68
N ILE A 382 -16.71 37.89 -12.03
CA ILE A 382 -15.31 38.06 -11.59
C ILE A 382 -14.91 37.13 -10.42
N MET A 383 -15.87 36.49 -9.75
CA MET A 383 -15.61 35.43 -8.76
C MET A 383 -15.60 34.03 -9.38
N LYS A 384 -16.34 33.80 -10.47
CA LYS A 384 -16.43 32.49 -11.13
C LYS A 384 -15.41 32.27 -12.25
N GLU A 385 -15.08 33.32 -12.99
CA GLU A 385 -14.24 33.23 -14.18
C GLU A 385 -12.81 33.74 -13.94
N GLU A 386 -11.86 33.17 -14.68
CA GLU A 386 -10.47 33.60 -14.71
C GLU A 386 -10.35 34.91 -15.50
N ILE A 387 -9.85 35.96 -14.84
CA ILE A 387 -9.67 37.30 -15.45
C ILE A 387 -8.33 37.36 -16.20
N PHE A 388 -7.31 36.71 -15.64
CA PHE A 388 -5.96 36.64 -16.20
C PHE A 388 -5.31 38.02 -16.40
N GLY A 389 -5.38 38.84 -15.35
CA GLY A 389 -4.81 40.18 -15.23
C GLY A 389 -4.61 40.53 -13.76
N PRO A 390 -4.09 41.71 -13.42
CA PRO A 390 -3.67 42.06 -12.05
C PRO A 390 -4.88 42.48 -11.19
N VAL A 391 -5.85 41.57 -11.04
CA VAL A 391 -7.14 41.81 -10.40
C VAL A 391 -7.40 40.75 -9.34
N VAL A 392 -7.62 41.20 -8.11
CA VAL A 392 -7.92 40.33 -6.97
C VAL A 392 -9.26 40.67 -6.34
N ASN A 393 -10.00 39.65 -5.92
CA ASN A 393 -11.21 39.77 -5.12
C ASN A 393 -10.90 39.35 -3.68
N ILE A 394 -11.17 40.22 -2.71
CA ILE A 394 -10.96 39.95 -1.29
C ILE A 394 -12.33 39.92 -0.59
N ASN A 395 -12.77 38.73 -0.22
CA ASN A 395 -14.02 38.50 0.50
C ASN A 395 -13.76 38.10 1.95
N VAL A 396 -14.75 38.34 2.81
CA VAL A 396 -14.67 38.05 4.24
C VAL A 396 -15.42 36.76 4.58
N PHE A 397 -14.93 35.99 5.55
CA PHE A 397 -15.60 34.80 6.08
C PHE A 397 -15.60 34.77 7.61
N LYS A 398 -16.48 33.95 8.21
CA LYS A 398 -16.59 33.83 9.67
C LYS A 398 -16.23 32.45 10.20
N SER A 399 -16.46 31.38 9.44
CA SER A 399 -16.23 30.01 9.87
C SER A 399 -15.40 29.20 8.88
N GLU A 400 -14.64 28.22 9.39
CA GLU A 400 -13.84 27.28 8.57
C GLU A 400 -14.70 26.57 7.52
N TYR A 401 -15.88 26.09 7.90
CA TYR A 401 -16.77 25.32 7.02
C TYR A 401 -17.32 26.18 5.86
N GLU A 402 -17.74 27.40 6.17
CA GLU A 402 -18.24 28.35 5.17
C GLU A 402 -17.15 28.67 4.13
N VAL A 403 -15.95 29.02 4.57
CA VAL A 403 -14.88 29.43 3.66
C VAL A 403 -14.37 28.28 2.81
N LEU A 404 -14.31 27.06 3.36
CA LEU A 404 -13.94 25.88 2.58
C LEU A 404 -14.96 25.63 1.45
N THR A 405 -16.25 25.78 1.76
CA THR A 405 -17.33 25.65 0.77
C THR A 405 -17.21 26.73 -0.32
N LYS A 406 -16.98 28.00 0.05
CA LYS A 406 -16.78 29.11 -0.90
C LYS A 406 -15.52 28.93 -1.76
N ALA A 407 -14.40 28.54 -1.15
CA ALA A 407 -13.15 28.29 -1.85
C ALA A 407 -13.31 27.22 -2.94
N ASN A 408 -14.03 26.13 -2.63
CA ASN A 408 -14.29 25.03 -3.56
C ASN A 408 -15.43 25.30 -4.56
N ALA A 409 -16.23 26.36 -4.38
CA ALA A 409 -17.38 26.72 -5.22
C ALA A 409 -16.98 27.31 -6.60
N THR A 410 -16.16 26.57 -7.34
CA THR A 410 -15.70 26.88 -8.70
C THR A 410 -15.49 25.58 -9.49
N GLU A 411 -15.60 25.67 -10.81
CA GLU A 411 -15.29 24.56 -11.74
C GLU A 411 -13.78 24.37 -11.93
N TYR A 412 -12.96 25.30 -11.44
CA TYR A 412 -11.50 25.22 -11.48
C TYR A 412 -10.94 24.50 -10.25
N GLY A 413 -9.69 24.07 -10.33
CA GLY A 413 -9.01 23.35 -9.25
C GLY A 413 -7.50 23.24 -9.47
N LEU A 414 -6.83 24.31 -9.90
CA LEU A 414 -5.39 24.26 -10.18
C LEU A 414 -4.55 24.40 -8.90
N TYR A 415 -4.59 25.58 -8.29
CA TYR A 415 -3.83 25.92 -7.08
C TYR A 415 -4.76 26.45 -5.99
N ALA A 416 -4.48 26.18 -4.72
CA ALA A 416 -5.15 26.78 -3.57
C ALA A 416 -4.15 27.03 -2.42
N SER A 417 -4.49 27.89 -1.48
CA SER A 417 -3.62 28.16 -0.32
C SER A 417 -4.39 28.44 0.96
N VAL A 418 -3.78 28.09 2.09
CA VAL A 418 -4.28 28.38 3.44
C VAL A 418 -3.16 28.93 4.30
N TYR A 419 -3.43 30.02 5.02
CA TYR A 419 -2.52 30.63 5.98
C TYR A 419 -3.12 30.56 7.38
N THR A 420 -2.42 29.88 8.29
CA THR A 420 -2.82 29.67 9.68
C THR A 420 -1.64 29.12 10.50
N LYS A 421 -1.61 29.39 11.81
CA LYS A 421 -0.62 28.77 12.72
C LYS A 421 -1.13 27.46 13.31
N ASP A 422 -2.43 27.20 13.26
CA ASP A 422 -3.05 25.93 13.63
C ASP A 422 -2.75 24.83 12.59
N ILE A 423 -1.91 23.87 12.97
CA ILE A 423 -1.51 22.75 12.11
C ILE A 423 -2.69 21.83 11.80
N ASP A 424 -3.59 21.58 12.75
CA ASP A 424 -4.75 20.72 12.53
C ASP A 424 -5.69 21.36 11.50
N ARG A 425 -5.88 22.68 11.58
CA ARG A 425 -6.62 23.45 10.57
C ARG A 425 -5.93 23.39 9.22
N ALA A 426 -4.61 23.60 9.19
CA ALA A 426 -3.84 23.50 7.95
C ALA A 426 -4.04 22.13 7.27
N MET A 427 -3.99 21.03 8.03
CA MET A 427 -4.21 19.68 7.51
C MET A 427 -5.66 19.45 7.06
N ARG A 428 -6.65 20.00 7.77
CA ARG A 428 -8.07 19.98 7.34
C ARG A 428 -8.25 20.68 5.98
N PHE A 429 -7.64 21.85 5.80
CA PHE A 429 -7.71 22.60 4.55
C PHE A 429 -6.89 21.95 3.43
N ALA A 430 -5.71 21.41 3.73
CA ALA A 430 -4.89 20.67 2.76
C ALA A 430 -5.65 19.46 2.20
N LYS A 431 -6.43 18.76 3.03
CA LYS A 431 -7.31 17.67 2.60
C LYS A 431 -8.60 18.14 1.93
N GLY A 432 -9.16 19.26 2.40
CA GLY A 432 -10.49 19.73 2.01
C GLY A 432 -10.53 20.58 0.74
N LEU A 433 -9.45 21.28 0.39
CA LEU A 433 -9.39 22.13 -0.80
C LEU A 433 -9.30 21.27 -2.07
N GLU A 434 -10.19 21.50 -3.02
CA GLU A 434 -10.28 20.73 -4.28
C GLU A 434 -9.35 21.32 -5.35
N ALA A 435 -8.05 21.26 -5.11
CA ALA A 435 -7.02 21.73 -6.04
C ALA A 435 -5.89 20.70 -6.21
N GLY A 436 -5.23 20.71 -7.36
CA GLY A 436 -4.09 19.80 -7.61
C GLY A 436 -2.80 20.22 -6.91
N THR A 437 -2.70 21.46 -6.46
CA THR A 437 -1.64 21.92 -5.54
C THR A 437 -2.24 22.78 -4.44
N VAL A 438 -1.89 22.47 -3.18
CA VAL A 438 -2.32 23.23 -2.00
C VAL A 438 -1.11 23.70 -1.20
N GLY A 439 -0.94 25.02 -1.10
CA GLY A 439 0.08 25.66 -0.27
C GLY A 439 -0.42 25.89 1.16
N VAL A 440 0.36 25.45 2.15
CA VAL A 440 0.14 25.80 3.57
C VAL A 440 1.19 26.82 3.96
N ASN A 441 0.77 28.01 4.41
CA ASN A 441 1.64 29.13 4.77
C ASN A 441 2.65 29.53 3.67
N CYS A 442 2.26 29.30 2.42
CA CYS A 442 2.94 29.69 1.18
C CYS A 442 1.92 29.67 0.03
N THR A 443 2.23 30.32 -1.08
CA THR A 443 1.35 30.34 -2.26
C THR A 443 2.12 30.44 -3.57
N SER A 444 1.39 30.40 -4.69
CA SER A 444 1.87 30.67 -6.03
C SER A 444 2.77 31.92 -6.09
N PRO A 445 3.91 31.87 -6.81
CA PRO A 445 4.30 30.85 -7.79
C PRO A 445 5.12 29.67 -7.24
N VAL A 446 5.15 29.47 -5.92
CA VAL A 446 5.86 28.33 -5.31
C VAL A 446 5.25 27.01 -5.79
N THR A 447 6.09 26.06 -6.21
CA THR A 447 5.67 24.71 -6.59
C THR A 447 6.69 23.68 -6.12
N GLY A 448 6.22 22.46 -5.85
CA GLY A 448 7.10 21.32 -5.56
C GLY A 448 7.83 20.89 -6.82
N VAL A 449 9.15 20.99 -6.81
CA VAL A 449 9.97 20.76 -7.99
C VAL A 449 10.00 19.28 -8.38
N ASP A 450 9.92 18.40 -7.38
CA ASP A 450 9.86 16.94 -7.41
C ASP A 450 8.42 16.40 -7.31
N MET A 451 7.41 17.26 -7.49
CA MET A 451 6.00 16.90 -7.35
C MET A 451 5.24 17.14 -8.66
N PRO A 452 4.19 16.35 -8.92
CA PRO A 452 3.34 16.56 -10.09
C PRO A 452 2.55 17.87 -9.95
N PHE A 453 2.51 18.62 -11.03
CA PHE A 453 1.66 19.80 -11.17
C PHE A 453 0.50 19.48 -12.10
N GLY A 454 -0.70 19.93 -11.75
CA GLY A 454 -1.83 19.92 -12.68
C GLY A 454 -3.19 20.11 -12.02
N GLY A 455 -4.23 20.24 -12.82
CA GLY A 455 -5.56 20.62 -12.35
C GLY A 455 -6.43 19.48 -11.78
N TYR A 456 -7.30 19.85 -10.84
CA TYR A 456 -8.58 19.18 -10.56
C TYR A 456 -9.69 19.77 -11.46
N LYS A 457 -10.81 19.05 -11.57
CA LYS A 457 -12.02 19.51 -12.27
C LYS A 457 -11.71 20.00 -13.70
N SER A 458 -12.15 21.20 -14.08
CA SER A 458 -11.94 21.76 -15.41
C SER A 458 -10.59 22.45 -15.61
N SER A 459 -9.71 22.44 -14.59
CA SER A 459 -8.35 22.99 -14.70
C SER A 459 -7.38 22.05 -15.40
N GLY A 460 -7.74 20.81 -15.71
CA GLY A 460 -6.86 19.95 -16.51
C GLY A 460 -7.09 18.46 -16.38
N SER A 461 -6.34 17.70 -17.18
CA SER A 461 -6.27 16.24 -17.17
C SER A 461 -4.85 15.79 -17.51
N GLY A 462 -4.30 14.90 -16.68
CA GLY A 462 -2.86 14.59 -16.69
C GLY A 462 -2.10 15.39 -15.64
N ARG A 463 -0.79 15.20 -15.59
CA ARG A 463 0.13 15.95 -14.71
C ARG A 463 1.44 16.21 -15.44
N GLU A 464 2.03 17.37 -15.19
CA GLU A 464 3.35 17.79 -15.69
C GLU A 464 4.34 17.99 -14.52
N GLY A 465 5.63 18.09 -14.82
CA GLY A 465 6.66 18.50 -13.86
C GLY A 465 7.47 17.36 -13.23
N ASP A 466 6.80 16.42 -12.54
CA ASP A 466 7.45 15.23 -11.97
C ASP A 466 7.70 14.16 -13.06
N PRO A 467 8.89 13.53 -13.13
CA PRO A 467 9.19 12.55 -14.16
C PRO A 467 8.28 11.31 -14.19
N LEU A 468 7.89 10.74 -13.04
CA LEU A 468 7.05 9.53 -13.04
C LEU A 468 5.70 9.82 -13.69
N TYR A 469 5.06 10.92 -13.29
CA TYR A 469 3.75 11.29 -13.83
C TYR A 469 3.82 11.85 -15.26
N SER A 470 4.84 12.62 -15.60
CA SER A 470 4.92 13.29 -16.91
C SER A 470 5.31 12.33 -18.03
N LEU A 471 6.21 11.37 -17.78
CA LEU A 471 6.65 10.41 -18.78
C LEU A 471 5.54 9.42 -19.15
N ASP A 472 4.68 9.09 -18.19
CA ASP A 472 3.51 8.23 -18.40
C ASP A 472 2.55 8.77 -19.47
N ASN A 473 2.42 10.10 -19.57
CA ASN A 473 1.59 10.74 -20.60
C ASN A 473 2.09 10.43 -22.03
N PHE A 474 3.36 10.08 -22.21
CA PHE A 474 3.97 9.93 -23.54
C PHE A 474 4.37 8.49 -23.88
N LEU A 475 3.85 7.50 -23.14
CA LEU A 475 4.14 6.09 -23.29
C LEU A 475 2.86 5.25 -23.49
N GLU A 476 2.84 4.42 -24.53
CA GLU A 476 1.81 3.42 -24.79
C GLU A 476 2.21 2.06 -24.20
N THR A 477 1.26 1.39 -23.54
CA THR A 477 1.49 0.05 -22.99
C THR A 477 1.08 -1.02 -24.01
N LYS A 478 2.07 -1.67 -24.63
CA LYS A 478 1.85 -2.79 -25.57
C LYS A 478 2.02 -4.13 -24.88
N ILE A 479 1.08 -5.06 -25.06
CA ILE A 479 1.23 -6.44 -24.57
C ILE A 479 1.76 -7.33 -25.71
N LEU A 480 2.95 -7.90 -25.53
CA LEU A 480 3.45 -9.01 -26.33
C LEU A 480 3.00 -10.33 -25.71
N ARG A 481 2.53 -11.28 -26.52
CA ARG A 481 2.35 -12.69 -26.14
C ARG A 481 3.16 -13.57 -27.09
N ARG A 482 4.19 -14.24 -26.59
CA ARG A 482 5.04 -15.13 -27.39
C ARG A 482 4.77 -16.58 -27.03
N ARG A 483 4.26 -17.37 -27.99
CA ARG A 483 4.26 -18.84 -27.90
C ARG A 483 5.63 -19.37 -28.37
N PRO A 484 6.36 -20.15 -27.58
CA PRO A 484 7.58 -20.79 -28.06
C PRO A 484 7.27 -21.72 -29.25
N ALA A 485 8.14 -21.78 -30.26
CA ALA A 485 7.93 -22.65 -31.42
C ALA A 485 7.83 -24.12 -30.99
N ALA A 486 6.90 -24.86 -31.59
CA ALA A 486 6.81 -26.30 -31.42
C ALA A 486 8.03 -26.93 -32.11
N THR A 487 9.06 -27.28 -31.35
CA THR A 487 10.06 -28.24 -31.82
C THR A 487 9.37 -29.57 -32.01
N SER A 488 9.28 -29.97 -33.27
CA SER A 488 8.85 -31.26 -33.77
C SER A 488 9.54 -32.41 -33.05
N PHE A 489 8.82 -33.09 -32.17
CA PHE A 489 9.03 -34.50 -31.91
C PHE A 489 7.74 -35.27 -32.25
N GLY A 490 7.73 -35.86 -33.45
CA GLY A 490 7.00 -37.10 -33.75
C GLY A 490 5.54 -37.03 -34.19
N ALA A 491 5.37 -36.91 -35.51
CA ALA A 491 4.33 -37.33 -36.47
C ALA A 491 3.05 -38.16 -36.06
N PRO A 492 1.99 -38.14 -36.93
CA PRO A 492 0.63 -38.58 -36.65
C PRO A 492 0.32 -40.03 -37.10
N ILE A 493 -0.66 -40.70 -36.48
CA ILE A 493 -1.25 -41.94 -36.99
C ILE A 493 -2.78 -41.83 -37.04
N GLN A 494 -3.31 -42.04 -38.25
CA GLN A 494 -4.74 -42.06 -38.59
C GLN A 494 -5.23 -43.52 -38.63
N GLN A 495 -6.24 -43.79 -37.80
CA GLN A 495 -7.35 -44.74 -37.93
C GLN A 495 -7.15 -46.15 -38.54
N SER A 496 -7.34 -47.17 -37.70
CA SER A 496 -8.08 -48.39 -38.07
C SER A 496 -9.05 -48.77 -36.94
N THR A 497 -10.31 -48.93 -37.33
CA THR A 497 -11.51 -49.19 -36.52
C THR A 497 -11.66 -50.66 -36.13
N GLU A 498 -12.00 -50.90 -34.86
CA GLU A 498 -13.02 -51.85 -34.34
C GLU A 498 -12.59 -52.51 -33.02
N ARG A 499 -13.17 -52.00 -31.90
CA ARG A 499 -13.73 -52.78 -30.77
C ARG A 499 -14.54 -51.85 -29.84
N PRO A 500 -15.51 -52.39 -29.07
CA PRO A 500 -16.72 -51.68 -28.63
C PRO A 500 -16.56 -50.85 -27.34
N SER A 501 -17.56 -50.01 -27.11
CA SER A 501 -17.73 -49.00 -26.05
C SER A 501 -17.39 -49.43 -24.61
N ILE A 502 -16.54 -48.63 -23.93
CA ILE A 502 -16.32 -48.60 -22.47
C ILE A 502 -16.21 -47.11 -22.02
N PRO A 503 -16.70 -46.70 -20.82
CA PRO A 503 -17.17 -45.34 -20.57
C PRO A 503 -16.19 -44.44 -19.78
N GLY A 504 -16.01 -43.19 -20.24
CA GLY A 504 -15.69 -42.03 -19.40
C GLY A 504 -14.25 -41.46 -19.44
N PRO A 505 -14.03 -40.12 -19.36
CA PRO A 505 -12.80 -39.46 -19.82
C PRO A 505 -11.75 -39.13 -18.73
N CYS A 506 -11.78 -39.70 -17.51
CA CYS A 506 -10.74 -39.49 -16.50
C CYS A 506 -9.95 -40.79 -16.19
N ARG A 507 -8.64 -40.67 -15.97
CA ARG A 507 -7.71 -41.81 -15.80
C ARG A 507 -7.97 -42.68 -14.57
N TYR A 508 -8.74 -42.20 -13.60
CA TYR A 508 -9.09 -42.95 -12.40
C TYR A 508 -10.28 -43.90 -12.66
N CYS A 509 -11.36 -43.38 -13.25
CA CYS A 509 -12.55 -44.17 -13.60
C CYS A 509 -12.28 -45.22 -14.68
N ALA A 510 -11.35 -44.94 -15.59
CA ALA A 510 -10.84 -45.92 -16.54
C ALA A 510 -10.04 -47.07 -15.91
N ARG A 511 -9.52 -46.91 -14.68
CA ARG A 511 -8.80 -47.96 -13.93
C ARG A 511 -9.69 -48.75 -12.98
N THR A 512 -10.83 -48.22 -12.58
CA THR A 512 -11.71 -48.82 -11.56
C THR A 512 -13.07 -49.29 -12.09
N GLY A 513 -13.41 -48.98 -13.34
CA GLY A 513 -14.69 -49.39 -13.96
C GLY A 513 -15.91 -48.59 -13.50
N ALA A 514 -15.73 -47.49 -12.77
CA ALA A 514 -16.82 -46.64 -12.27
C ALA A 514 -17.20 -45.51 -13.25
N VAL A 515 -18.48 -45.11 -13.29
CA VAL A 515 -18.99 -44.04 -14.17
C VAL A 515 -18.76 -42.65 -13.55
N CYS A 516 -18.25 -41.69 -14.34
CA CYS A 516 -17.83 -40.35 -13.90
C CYS A 516 -18.65 -39.23 -14.56
N THR A 517 -19.12 -38.23 -13.80
CA THR A 517 -19.95 -37.10 -14.29
C THR A 517 -19.35 -35.70 -14.10
N ILE A 518 -18.10 -35.55 -13.64
CA ILE A 518 -17.51 -34.22 -13.33
C ILE A 518 -16.50 -33.78 -14.39
N ALA A 519 -16.76 -32.64 -15.04
CA ALA A 519 -15.83 -31.95 -15.93
C ALA A 519 -14.91 -30.99 -15.13
N THR A 520 -13.59 -31.15 -15.23
CA THR A 520 -12.61 -30.21 -14.65
C THR A 520 -11.90 -29.40 -15.73
N PRO A 521 -12.03 -28.06 -15.77
CA PRO A 521 -11.23 -27.21 -16.64
C PRO A 521 -9.85 -26.92 -16.01
N ARG A 522 -8.79 -27.03 -16.82
CA ARG A 522 -7.38 -26.73 -16.45
C ARG A 522 -7.15 -25.21 -16.26
N ARG A 523 -6.45 -24.76 -15.21
CA ARG A 523 -5.85 -23.39 -15.10
C ARG A 523 -4.43 -23.38 -14.49
N LYS A 524 -3.60 -22.41 -14.94
CA LYS A 524 -2.15 -22.15 -14.66
C LYS A 524 -1.88 -20.80 -13.93
N ARG A 525 -0.62 -20.59 -13.46
CA ARG A 525 -0.16 -19.71 -12.31
C ARG A 525 0.56 -18.44 -12.74
N PRO A 526 0.55 -17.40 -11.89
CA PRO A 526 1.31 -16.16 -12.07
C PRO A 526 2.52 -15.88 -11.15
N TYR A 527 3.36 -14.91 -11.57
CA TYR A 527 4.61 -14.36 -10.99
C TYR A 527 4.56 -12.84 -10.67
N TYR A 528 5.55 -12.32 -9.90
CA TYR A 528 5.67 -10.97 -9.25
C TYR A 528 7.05 -10.27 -9.38
N HIS A 529 7.16 -8.98 -8.95
CA HIS A 529 8.26 -7.96 -9.06
C HIS A 529 8.59 -7.27 -7.69
N VAL A 530 9.80 -6.67 -7.52
CA VAL A 530 10.32 -5.91 -6.32
C VAL A 530 10.45 -4.38 -6.60
N THR A 531 10.40 -3.51 -5.56
CA THR A 531 10.24 -2.03 -5.63
C THR A 531 11.48 -1.18 -5.27
N GLU A 532 11.39 0.12 -5.58
CA GLU A 532 12.42 1.18 -5.51
C GLU A 532 12.95 1.48 -4.10
N GLU A 533 12.15 1.27 -3.04
CA GLU A 533 12.62 1.55 -1.67
C GLU A 533 13.78 0.63 -1.24
N GLU A 534 13.78 -0.61 -1.75
CA GLU A 534 14.82 -1.61 -1.45
C GLU A 534 16.15 -1.28 -2.13
N TYR A 535 16.09 -0.55 -3.24
CA TYR A 535 17.26 -0.08 -3.95
C TYR A 535 17.95 1.07 -3.19
N GLN A 536 17.18 2.04 -2.71
CA GLN A 536 17.72 3.22 -2.01
C GLN A 536 18.34 2.88 -0.64
N CYS A 537 17.75 1.92 0.07
CA CYS A 537 18.29 1.45 1.35
C CYS A 537 19.66 0.75 1.16
N SER A 538 19.79 -0.02 0.07
CA SER A 538 21.03 -0.73 -0.27
C SER A 538 22.19 0.23 -0.62
N MET A 539 21.89 1.39 -1.21
CA MET A 539 22.91 2.38 -1.61
C MET A 539 23.51 3.14 -0.42
N ARG A 540 22.70 3.52 0.57
CA ARG A 540 23.19 4.24 1.77
C ARG A 540 24.13 3.40 2.63
N ILE A 541 23.91 2.08 2.68
CA ILE A 541 24.80 1.15 3.39
C ILE A 541 26.18 1.13 2.71
N LEU A 542 26.20 1.11 1.38
CA LEU A 542 27.46 1.08 0.62
C LEU A 542 28.26 2.38 0.80
N GLU A 543 27.59 3.54 0.86
CA GLU A 543 28.22 4.86 1.07
C GLU A 543 28.96 4.97 2.40
N HIS A 544 28.50 4.23 3.41
CA HIS A 544 29.13 4.17 4.71
C HIS A 544 30.43 3.36 4.72
N PHE A 545 30.49 2.26 3.96
CA PHE A 545 31.67 1.37 3.91
C PHE A 545 32.76 1.82 2.93
N PHE A 546 32.42 2.68 1.97
CA PHE A 546 33.37 3.22 0.99
C PHE A 546 33.37 4.76 1.00
N PRO A 547 33.65 5.40 2.15
CA PRO A 547 33.62 6.85 2.26
C PRO A 547 34.63 7.47 1.30
N GLY A 548 34.19 8.48 0.54
CA GLY A 548 35.01 9.14 -0.49
C GLY A 548 35.15 8.38 -1.81
N HIS A 549 34.55 7.19 -1.96
CA HIS A 549 34.44 6.49 -3.26
C HIS A 549 33.06 6.72 -3.88
N GLU A 550 33.01 7.02 -5.17
CA GLU A 550 31.73 7.15 -5.89
C GLU A 550 31.10 5.77 -6.08
N LEU A 551 29.88 5.56 -5.58
CA LEU A 551 29.20 4.25 -5.62
C LEU A 551 28.14 4.21 -6.71
N ASN A 552 28.53 3.59 -7.81
CA ASN A 552 27.69 3.30 -8.96
C ASN A 552 27.95 1.86 -9.39
N LEU A 553 27.13 1.33 -10.30
CA LEU A 553 27.20 -0.09 -10.68
C LEU A 553 28.60 -0.51 -11.18
N GLN A 554 29.37 0.43 -11.76
CA GLN A 554 30.70 0.18 -12.31
C GLN A 554 31.77 0.18 -11.21
N SER A 555 31.71 1.13 -10.27
CA SER A 555 32.61 1.16 -9.11
C SER A 555 32.29 0.04 -8.13
N LEU A 556 31.02 -0.31 -7.91
CA LEU A 556 30.61 -1.47 -7.11
C LEU A 556 31.08 -2.79 -7.73
N ARG A 557 31.06 -2.92 -9.06
CA ARG A 557 31.66 -4.08 -9.74
C ARG A 557 33.19 -4.11 -9.63
N THR A 558 33.83 -2.95 -9.60
CA THR A 558 35.29 -2.82 -9.48
C THR A 558 35.76 -3.09 -8.06
N ILE A 559 35.04 -2.58 -7.06
CA ILE A 559 35.19 -2.87 -5.63
C ILE A 559 34.91 -4.35 -5.36
N ALA A 560 33.80 -4.90 -5.86
CA ALA A 560 33.49 -6.33 -5.73
C ALA A 560 34.54 -7.22 -6.41
N LYS A 561 35.12 -6.77 -7.53
CA LYS A 561 36.23 -7.47 -8.19
C LYS A 561 37.54 -7.36 -7.39
N ALA A 562 37.90 -6.19 -6.88
CA ALA A 562 39.08 -6.00 -6.04
C ALA A 562 38.99 -6.74 -4.70
N ILE A 563 37.79 -6.85 -4.11
CA ILE A 563 37.49 -7.66 -2.92
C ILE A 563 37.60 -9.15 -3.25
N LYS A 564 37.04 -9.60 -4.38
CA LYS A 564 37.10 -11.00 -4.83
C LYS A 564 38.52 -11.43 -5.23
N ASP A 565 39.33 -10.51 -5.74
CA ASP A 565 40.72 -10.72 -6.12
C ASP A 565 41.71 -10.45 -4.96
N GLY A 566 41.21 -10.04 -3.77
CA GLY A 566 42.00 -9.86 -2.54
C GLY A 566 42.96 -8.66 -2.54
N THR A 567 42.73 -7.65 -3.38
CA THR A 567 43.68 -6.54 -3.66
C THR A 567 43.24 -5.17 -3.11
N PHE A 568 42.18 -5.15 -2.30
CA PHE A 568 41.63 -3.90 -1.75
C PHE A 568 42.36 -3.48 -0.45
N ASN A 569 43.15 -2.39 -0.49
CA ASN A 569 43.83 -1.81 0.67
C ASN A 569 43.27 -0.41 0.98
N ALA A 570 42.68 -0.22 2.16
CA ALA A 570 42.32 1.10 2.67
C ALA A 570 43.37 1.55 3.71
N GLU A 571 44.00 2.72 3.53
CA GLU A 571 44.90 3.31 4.53
C GLU A 571 44.10 3.90 5.73
N PRO A 572 44.62 3.79 6.96
CA PRO A 572 43.92 4.23 8.17
C PRO A 572 44.15 5.71 8.47
N VAL A 573 43.09 6.46 8.82
CA VAL A 573 43.22 7.81 9.38
C VAL A 573 42.87 7.76 10.87
N GLN A 574 43.91 7.86 11.70
CA GLN A 574 43.91 8.32 13.09
C GLN A 574 43.85 9.88 13.08
N HIS A 575 43.37 10.66 14.05
CA HIS A 575 43.45 10.59 15.52
C HIS A 575 42.54 11.68 16.15
N THR A 576 42.24 11.50 17.45
CA THR A 576 42.04 12.52 18.53
C THR A 576 40.80 13.43 18.46
N GLU A 577 39.81 13.28 19.34
CA GLU A 577 39.79 13.57 20.80
C GLU A 577 39.62 15.06 21.14
N GLY A 578 38.59 15.34 21.93
CA GLY A 578 38.32 16.60 22.65
C GLY A 578 36.88 17.06 22.46
N LEU A 579 35.97 17.04 23.43
CA LEU A 579 36.04 16.71 24.86
C LEU A 579 34.69 16.08 25.25
N PHE A 580 34.72 14.86 25.79
CA PHE A 580 33.84 14.54 26.92
C PHE A 580 34.46 15.20 28.15
N SER A 581 33.66 15.91 28.94
CA SER A 581 33.86 15.94 30.40
C SER A 581 32.59 15.37 31.02
N SER A 582 32.63 14.07 31.32
CA SER A 582 31.71 13.41 32.23
C SER A 582 32.15 13.63 33.67
N ASP A 583 31.13 13.68 34.53
CA ASP A 583 31.15 13.48 35.98
C ASP A 583 31.92 14.48 36.82
N GLN A 584 31.15 15.10 37.73
CA GLN A 584 31.28 14.77 39.14
C GLN A 584 30.15 15.29 40.02
N ALA A 585 29.54 14.32 40.73
CA ALA A 585 28.95 14.54 42.04
C ALA A 585 29.85 15.51 42.77
N SER A 586 29.25 16.63 43.14
CA SER A 586 30.09 17.65 43.62
C SER A 586 30.83 17.16 44.91
N PRO A 587 32.08 17.54 45.16
CA PRO A 587 32.41 18.88 44.85
C PRO A 587 32.46 19.20 43.35
N GLU A 588 32.83 18.36 42.37
CA GLU A 588 34.03 17.51 42.21
C GLU A 588 34.18 16.08 42.86
N ASP A 589 34.65 15.14 42.02
CA ASP A 589 35.41 13.86 42.19
C ASP A 589 34.82 12.45 42.57
N ALA A 590 34.47 11.66 41.51
CA ALA A 590 34.86 10.32 41.02
C ALA A 590 34.33 8.95 41.56
N GLU A 591 34.03 8.06 40.57
CA GLU A 591 34.20 6.58 40.45
C GLU A 591 33.03 5.57 40.49
N SER A 592 32.98 4.78 39.39
CA SER A 592 32.46 3.41 39.14
C SER A 592 31.00 3.16 38.70
N VAL A 593 30.84 2.75 37.43
CA VAL A 593 29.68 2.06 36.84
C VAL A 593 29.89 0.55 36.99
N GLU A 594 28.93 -0.12 37.64
CA GLU A 594 28.66 -1.55 37.45
C GLU A 594 27.36 -1.71 36.62
N ASP A 595 27.34 -2.79 35.85
CA ASP A 595 26.34 -3.25 34.89
C ASP A 595 24.87 -3.11 35.32
N GLY A 596 24.01 -2.68 34.37
CA GLY A 596 22.56 -2.55 34.57
C GLY A 596 21.75 -2.81 33.29
N GLU A 597 21.51 -4.10 33.03
CA GLU A 597 20.37 -4.73 32.33
C GLU A 597 19.88 -4.13 30.99
N GLU A 598 20.29 -4.79 29.90
CA GLU A 598 19.53 -4.86 28.64
C GLU A 598 18.11 -5.40 28.91
N GLN A 599 17.13 -4.50 29.07
CA GLN A 599 15.72 -4.89 28.92
C GLN A 599 15.36 -5.00 27.44
N ASP A 600 14.80 -6.16 27.12
CA ASP A 600 14.84 -6.88 25.87
C ASP A 600 13.96 -6.20 24.77
N VAL A 601 14.58 -5.79 23.65
CA VAL A 601 13.88 -5.25 22.47
C VAL A 601 12.84 -6.24 21.92
N ASN A 602 12.97 -7.53 22.25
CA ASN A 602 12.01 -8.57 21.91
C ASN A 602 10.65 -8.43 22.61
N GLU A 603 10.56 -7.83 23.80
CA GLU A 603 9.30 -7.66 24.53
C GLU A 603 8.38 -6.57 23.93
N LEU A 604 8.95 -5.62 23.18
CA LEU A 604 8.20 -4.50 22.56
C LEU A 604 7.51 -4.86 21.24
N HIS A 605 7.93 -5.94 20.57
CA HIS A 605 7.38 -6.34 19.27
C HIS A 605 6.02 -7.03 19.42
N GLU A 606 5.84 -7.79 20.49
CA GLU A 606 4.66 -8.61 20.72
C GLU A 606 3.36 -7.81 20.99
N PRO A 607 3.35 -6.61 21.59
CA PRO A 607 2.15 -5.79 21.73
C PRO A 607 1.84 -4.90 20.52
N LEU A 608 2.86 -4.53 19.74
CA LEU A 608 2.77 -3.47 18.71
C LEU A 608 2.75 -4.00 17.28
N GLY A 609 2.90 -5.30 17.07
CA GLY A 609 3.04 -5.88 15.74
C GLY A 609 4.33 -5.48 15.03
N CYS A 610 4.56 -6.06 13.85
CA CYS A 610 5.73 -5.76 13.04
C CYS A 610 5.36 -5.62 11.56
N MET A 611 6.20 -4.91 10.79
CA MET A 611 6.05 -4.84 9.34
C MET A 611 6.77 -6.03 8.71
N LEU A 612 6.02 -6.93 8.09
CA LEU A 612 6.56 -8.11 7.41
C LEU A 612 6.40 -8.01 5.90
N LYS A 613 7.48 -8.37 5.21
CA LYS A 613 7.53 -8.42 3.76
C LYS A 613 6.82 -9.69 3.27
N ASP A 614 5.79 -9.53 2.46
CA ASP A 614 5.06 -10.68 1.91
C ASP A 614 5.87 -11.43 0.86
N SER A 615 5.35 -12.58 0.40
CA SER A 615 5.93 -13.37 -0.70
C SER A 615 6.13 -12.62 -2.03
N ARG A 616 5.70 -11.36 -2.16
CA ARG A 616 5.89 -10.48 -3.32
C ARG A 616 6.83 -9.31 -3.05
N GLY A 617 7.40 -9.24 -1.85
CA GLY A 617 8.26 -8.14 -1.45
C GLY A 617 7.53 -6.91 -0.92
N LYS A 618 6.22 -6.95 -0.70
CA LYS A 618 5.46 -5.80 -0.18
C LYS A 618 5.41 -5.85 1.35
N PHE A 619 5.79 -4.78 2.02
CA PHE A 619 5.62 -4.67 3.46
C PHE A 619 4.13 -4.63 3.84
N ARG A 620 3.77 -5.51 4.76
CA ARG A 620 2.44 -5.66 5.33
C ARG A 620 2.59 -5.56 6.84
N TYR A 621 1.81 -4.68 7.44
CA TYR A 621 1.74 -4.60 8.89
C TYR A 621 1.06 -5.86 9.41
N VAL A 622 1.81 -6.63 10.19
CA VAL A 622 1.36 -7.81 10.91
C VAL A 622 1.29 -7.40 12.38
N GLY A 623 0.15 -6.85 12.76
CA GLY A 623 -0.22 -6.61 14.15
C GLY A 623 -0.21 -7.93 14.93
N ALA A 624 0.10 -7.90 16.23
CA ALA A 624 -0.12 -9.04 17.13
C ALA A 624 -1.60 -9.36 17.41
N HIS A 625 -2.51 -8.67 16.70
CA HIS A 625 -3.95 -8.69 16.86
C HIS A 625 -4.60 -9.12 15.53
N SER A 626 -5.25 -10.29 15.49
CA SER A 626 -6.09 -10.65 14.34
C SER A 626 -7.47 -11.19 14.72
N GLU A 627 -8.36 -11.21 13.71
CA GLU A 627 -9.84 -11.19 13.73
C GLU A 627 -10.52 -9.82 13.95
N ILE A 628 -9.99 -8.78 13.26
CA ILE A 628 -10.63 -7.84 12.29
C ILE A 628 -11.63 -6.74 12.70
N PRO A 629 -12.21 -6.68 13.90
CA PRO A 629 -12.49 -5.37 14.48
C PRO A 629 -12.07 -5.42 15.95
N PHE A 630 -10.95 -4.77 16.33
CA PHE A 630 -10.50 -4.55 17.74
C PHE A 630 -9.59 -3.30 17.95
N ASN A 631 -8.80 -2.87 16.97
CA ASN A 631 -7.86 -1.74 17.20
C ASN A 631 -8.35 -0.34 16.78
N ALA A 632 -9.59 -0.23 16.30
CA ALA A 632 -10.17 1.07 15.97
C ALA A 632 -10.90 1.76 17.15
N ALA A 633 -11.10 1.09 18.29
CA ALA A 633 -11.78 1.66 19.47
C ALA A 633 -10.89 1.79 20.71
N VAL A 634 -9.77 1.04 20.82
CA VAL A 634 -8.81 1.20 21.93
C VAL A 634 -7.86 2.39 21.73
N ALA A 635 -7.66 2.85 20.49
CA ALA A 635 -7.08 4.18 20.25
C ALA A 635 -8.00 5.33 20.73
N THR A 636 -9.22 5.04 21.21
CA THR A 636 -10.25 6.02 21.51
C THR A 636 -10.84 5.93 22.93
N LEU A 637 -10.40 5.01 23.79
CA LEU A 637 -10.93 4.88 25.15
C LEU A 637 -9.84 4.59 26.20
N GLY A 638 -9.15 5.64 26.64
CA GLY A 638 -8.75 5.77 28.05
C GLY A 638 -7.26 5.63 28.38
N MET A 639 -6.47 6.68 28.11
CA MET A 639 -5.83 7.50 29.17
C MET A 639 -5.50 8.90 28.61
N GLN A 640 -5.56 9.89 29.50
CA GLN A 640 -5.52 11.32 29.23
C GLN A 640 -4.33 11.79 28.40
N ARG A 641 -4.60 12.82 27.59
CA ARG A 641 -3.65 13.63 26.82
C ARG A 641 -2.34 13.90 27.58
N LYS A 642 -1.28 13.19 27.19
CA LYS A 642 0.04 13.81 27.04
C LYS A 642 0.17 14.18 25.56
N ASP A 643 0.32 15.48 25.36
CA ASP A 643 0.70 16.21 24.17
C ASP A 643 0.64 15.50 22.79
N PRO A 644 -0.24 15.93 21.86
CA PRO A 644 -0.29 15.43 20.48
C PRO A 644 0.93 15.82 19.61
N SER A 645 1.94 16.50 20.18
CA SER A 645 3.09 17.01 19.43
C SER A 645 4.32 16.09 19.34
N ILE A 646 4.33 14.90 19.95
CA ILE A 646 5.52 14.01 19.86
C ILE A 646 5.11 12.53 19.72
N ILE A 647 5.10 12.03 18.48
CA ILE A 647 5.43 10.64 18.18
C ILE A 647 6.87 10.68 17.63
N PRO A 648 7.88 10.16 18.35
CA PRO A 648 9.15 9.88 17.72
C PRO A 648 8.88 8.89 16.59
N GLY A 649 9.42 9.14 15.40
CA GLY A 649 9.34 8.17 14.32
C GLY A 649 9.81 6.79 14.81
N PRO A 650 9.31 5.69 14.26
CA PRO A 650 9.85 4.38 14.58
C PRO A 650 11.37 4.49 14.42
N LYS A 651 12.12 4.23 15.49
CA LYS A 651 13.58 4.11 15.35
C LYS A 651 13.79 3.11 14.23
N VAL A 652 14.54 3.55 13.21
CA VAL A 652 15.02 2.69 12.14
C VAL A 652 16.05 1.75 12.77
N GLY A 653 15.56 0.79 13.55
CA GLY A 653 16.26 -0.43 13.86
C GLY A 653 15.97 -1.39 12.72
N SER A 654 17.02 -1.99 12.20
CA SER A 654 16.99 -3.06 11.20
C SER A 654 15.91 -4.08 11.57
N TYR A 655 14.88 -4.14 10.72
CA TYR A 655 14.01 -5.29 10.63
C TYR A 655 14.35 -6.05 9.33
N PRO A 656 14.44 -7.39 9.34
CA PRO A 656 14.15 -8.28 10.46
C PRO A 656 15.14 -8.05 11.63
N PRO A 657 14.77 -8.39 12.89
CA PRO A 657 15.59 -8.07 14.07
C PRO A 657 17.05 -8.45 13.81
N ASN A 658 17.99 -7.63 14.31
CA ASN A 658 19.40 -7.99 14.26
C ASN A 658 19.56 -9.42 14.78
N LEU A 659 20.16 -10.27 13.95
CA LEU A 659 20.62 -11.59 14.38
C LEU A 659 21.43 -11.39 15.68
N PRO A 660 21.27 -12.26 16.70
CA PRO A 660 22.09 -12.16 17.90
C PRO A 660 23.55 -12.05 17.47
N VAL A 661 24.21 -10.96 17.89
CA VAL A 661 25.61 -10.69 17.57
C VAL A 661 26.40 -11.88 18.12
N ALA A 662 27.15 -12.57 17.26
CA ALA A 662 28.08 -13.58 17.71
C ALA A 662 29.04 -12.93 18.71
N SER A 663 29.08 -13.43 19.94
CA SER A 663 30.03 -12.99 20.95
C SER A 663 31.46 -13.06 20.36
N PRO A 664 32.31 -12.06 20.62
CA PRO A 664 33.63 -12.00 20.01
C PRO A 664 34.48 -13.17 20.53
N SER A 665 34.89 -14.02 19.58
CA SER A 665 36.03 -14.95 19.64
C SER A 665 36.34 -15.56 21.02
N THR A 666 35.82 -16.76 21.29
CA THR A 666 36.68 -17.77 21.90
C THR A 666 37.53 -18.37 20.80
N ASP A 667 38.72 -17.83 20.68
CA ASP A 667 39.83 -18.46 19.99
C ASP A 667 40.12 -19.79 20.69
N SER A 668 39.71 -20.92 20.10
CA SER A 668 40.27 -22.24 20.41
C SER A 668 39.88 -23.25 19.35
N GLY A 669 40.87 -23.84 18.68
CA GLY A 669 40.69 -24.99 17.80
C GLY A 669 40.20 -26.23 18.57
N ALA A 670 38.89 -26.34 18.75
CA ALA A 670 38.20 -27.56 19.16
C ALA A 670 37.08 -27.84 18.16
N GLU A 671 37.01 -29.08 17.68
CA GLU A 671 35.94 -29.54 16.78
C GLU A 671 34.57 -29.29 17.41
N GLU A 672 33.76 -28.39 16.83
CA GLU A 672 32.38 -28.13 17.31
C GLU A 672 31.52 -29.38 17.13
N SER A 673 31.36 -30.15 18.20
CA SER A 673 30.43 -31.27 18.28
C SER A 673 29.05 -30.75 18.72
N TYR A 674 28.06 -30.86 17.84
CA TYR A 674 26.66 -30.60 18.20
C TYR A 674 26.21 -31.52 19.35
N TYR A 675 25.42 -30.99 20.30
CA TYR A 675 24.78 -31.81 21.33
C TYR A 675 23.67 -32.67 20.70
N LEU A 676 23.59 -33.94 21.08
CA LEU A 676 22.50 -34.85 20.70
C LEU A 676 22.03 -35.62 21.94
N PRO A 677 20.72 -35.68 22.22
CA PRO A 677 20.21 -36.51 23.30
C PRO A 677 20.47 -37.99 23.02
N GLY A 678 20.40 -38.83 24.06
CA GLY A 678 20.47 -40.28 23.90
C GLY A 678 19.47 -40.77 22.85
N ARG A 679 19.85 -41.78 22.08
CA ARG A 679 19.09 -42.21 20.89
C ARG A 679 17.62 -42.57 21.21
N GLU A 680 17.38 -43.21 22.35
CA GLU A 680 16.04 -43.57 22.83
C GLU A 680 15.14 -42.33 23.06
N LEU A 681 15.69 -41.25 23.63
CA LEU A 681 14.99 -39.98 23.83
C LEU A 681 14.72 -39.27 22.50
N CYS A 682 15.68 -39.31 21.58
CA CYS A 682 15.50 -38.78 20.22
C CYS A 682 14.32 -39.46 19.52
N ASP A 683 14.24 -40.79 19.55
CA ASP A 683 13.16 -41.53 18.88
C ASP A 683 11.78 -41.16 19.46
N ILE A 684 11.70 -40.91 20.77
CA ILE A 684 10.49 -40.41 21.44
C ILE A 684 10.12 -39.00 20.95
N TYR A 685 11.06 -38.06 20.96
CA TYR A 685 10.80 -36.68 20.51
C TYR A 685 10.35 -36.63 19.05
N ILE A 686 10.95 -37.44 18.19
CA ILE A 686 10.57 -37.56 16.78
C ILE A 686 9.18 -38.19 16.63
N SER A 687 8.83 -39.21 17.43
CA SER A 687 7.50 -39.81 17.42
C SER A 687 6.40 -38.80 17.77
N ARG A 688 6.61 -38.03 18.85
CA ARG A 688 5.67 -36.98 19.28
C ARG A 688 5.48 -35.91 18.20
N PHE A 689 6.57 -35.46 17.58
CA PHE A 689 6.51 -34.52 16.47
C PHE A 689 5.70 -35.08 15.28
N LEU A 690 5.87 -36.37 14.96
CA LEU A 690 5.16 -37.02 13.86
C LEU A 690 3.65 -37.12 14.10
N GLU A 691 3.26 -37.45 15.33
CA GLU A 691 1.87 -37.70 15.72
C GLU A 691 1.06 -36.41 15.87
N ASP A 692 1.65 -35.34 16.39
CA ASP A 692 0.90 -34.14 16.78
C ASP A 692 1.07 -32.94 15.84
N VAL A 693 2.24 -32.81 15.19
CA VAL A 693 2.57 -31.66 14.35
C VAL A 693 2.63 -32.05 12.87
N HIS A 694 3.40 -33.08 12.53
CA HIS A 694 3.62 -33.48 11.15
C HIS A 694 2.35 -34.02 10.48
N CYS A 695 1.44 -34.64 11.25
CA CYS A 695 0.16 -35.15 10.78
C CYS A 695 -0.77 -34.06 10.21
N THR A 696 -0.50 -32.79 10.52
CA THR A 696 -1.25 -31.61 10.04
C THR A 696 -0.42 -30.77 9.07
N TYR A 697 0.91 -30.75 9.22
CA TYR A 697 1.83 -29.92 8.45
C TYR A 697 2.95 -30.75 7.80
N TRP A 698 2.66 -31.64 6.84
CA TRP A 698 3.59 -32.63 6.27
C TRP A 698 4.97 -32.12 5.72
N LEU A 699 5.91 -31.70 6.56
CA LEU A 699 7.22 -31.11 6.18
C LEU A 699 8.23 -32.12 5.58
N TYR A 700 8.14 -33.39 5.95
CA TYR A 700 8.99 -34.49 5.49
C TYR A 700 8.19 -35.70 4.94
N PRO A 701 8.78 -36.55 4.09
CA PRO A 701 8.38 -37.96 4.03
C PRO A 701 8.89 -38.68 5.28
N VAL A 702 8.03 -39.41 5.98
CA VAL A 702 8.38 -40.08 7.27
C VAL A 702 9.64 -40.94 7.15
N GLU A 703 9.72 -41.78 6.12
CA GLU A 703 10.90 -42.64 5.87
C GLU A 703 12.19 -41.85 5.65
N SER A 704 12.10 -40.66 5.03
CA SER A 704 13.25 -39.81 4.78
C SER A 704 13.70 -39.09 6.05
N LEU A 705 12.76 -38.71 6.92
CA LEU A 705 13.07 -38.12 8.23
C LEU A 705 13.83 -39.13 9.09
N LEU A 706 13.28 -40.34 9.25
CA LEU A 706 13.86 -41.38 10.10
C LEU A 706 15.26 -41.78 9.61
N ARG A 707 15.46 -41.96 8.29
CA ARG A 707 16.78 -42.26 7.74
C ARG A 707 17.82 -41.18 8.01
N ARG A 708 17.42 -39.91 7.99
CA ARG A 708 18.32 -38.79 8.29
C ARG A 708 18.68 -38.72 9.78
N VAL A 709 17.71 -39.01 10.65
CA VAL A 709 17.96 -39.17 12.09
C VAL A 709 18.98 -40.30 12.31
N ASP A 710 18.76 -41.48 11.71
CA ASP A 710 19.69 -42.61 11.79
C ASP A 710 21.11 -42.25 11.35
N SER A 711 21.22 -41.54 10.21
CA SER A 711 22.51 -41.09 9.71
C SER A 711 23.19 -40.10 10.64
N THR A 712 22.45 -39.29 11.40
CA THR A 712 23.01 -38.29 12.32
C THR A 712 23.66 -38.96 13.54
N TYR A 713 23.16 -40.12 13.95
CA TYR A 713 23.65 -40.90 15.09
C TYR A 713 24.68 -41.97 14.72
N SER A 714 25.09 -42.05 13.44
CA SER A 714 26.10 -43.01 12.97
C SER A 714 27.50 -42.41 13.04
N GLU A 715 28.46 -43.12 13.65
CA GLU A 715 29.87 -42.71 13.81
C GLU A 715 30.62 -42.50 12.47
N SER A 716 30.05 -42.91 11.34
CA SER A 716 30.68 -42.87 10.01
C SER A 716 30.06 -41.84 9.04
N ALA A 717 29.13 -41.00 9.52
CA ALA A 717 28.39 -40.09 8.66
C ALA A 717 29.13 -38.76 8.39
N PRO A 718 28.93 -38.14 7.21
CA PRO A 718 29.42 -36.79 6.93
C PRO A 718 28.82 -35.77 7.90
N ARG A 719 29.57 -34.68 8.18
CA ARG A 719 29.12 -33.60 9.08
C ARG A 719 27.74 -33.08 8.68
N SER A 720 26.80 -33.08 9.63
CA SER A 720 25.45 -32.54 9.48
C SER A 720 25.49 -31.03 9.22
N SER A 721 24.59 -30.53 8.35
CA SER A 721 24.45 -29.09 8.11
C SER A 721 23.81 -28.37 9.30
N SER A 722 24.04 -27.07 9.41
CA SER A 722 23.46 -26.26 10.49
C SER A 722 21.94 -26.17 10.34
N SER A 723 21.43 -26.13 9.11
CA SER A 723 19.98 -26.16 8.82
C SER A 723 19.31 -27.46 9.27
N TRP A 724 19.97 -28.60 9.09
CA TRP A 724 19.47 -29.89 9.56
C TRP A 724 19.50 -29.99 11.09
N MET A 725 20.58 -29.55 11.73
CA MET A 725 20.68 -29.53 13.19
C MET A 725 19.66 -28.57 13.82
N CYS A 726 19.39 -27.42 13.19
CA CYS A 726 18.32 -26.51 13.62
C CYS A 726 16.94 -27.18 13.55
N CYS A 727 16.65 -27.95 12.49
CA CYS A 727 15.41 -28.73 12.42
C CYS A 727 15.29 -29.73 13.58
N LEU A 728 16.37 -30.47 13.88
CA LEU A 728 16.40 -31.44 14.98
C LEU A 728 16.22 -30.77 16.34
N TYR A 729 16.90 -29.66 16.61
CA TYR A 729 16.72 -28.93 17.87
C TYR A 729 15.32 -28.37 18.03
N THR A 730 14.67 -27.92 16.96
CA THR A 730 13.25 -27.52 17.06
C THR A 730 12.32 -28.72 17.28
N MET A 731 12.60 -29.90 16.69
CA MET A 731 11.86 -31.14 16.99
C MET A 731 12.04 -31.55 18.45
N PHE A 732 13.25 -31.47 18.97
CA PHE A 732 13.55 -31.76 20.37
C PHE A 732 12.91 -30.74 21.29
N ALA A 733 12.87 -29.46 20.94
CA ALA A 733 12.14 -28.46 21.71
C ALA A 733 10.65 -28.81 21.83
N ILE A 734 10.01 -29.20 20.73
CA ILE A 734 8.60 -29.62 20.73
C ILE A 734 8.43 -30.93 21.53
N GLY A 735 9.31 -31.91 21.35
CA GLY A 735 9.23 -33.22 22.01
C GLY A 735 9.66 -33.23 23.49
N ALA A 736 10.52 -32.32 23.91
CA ALA A 736 11.01 -32.13 25.28
C ALA A 736 10.16 -31.14 26.09
N ALA A 737 9.13 -30.56 25.49
CA ALA A 737 8.12 -29.78 26.22
C ALA A 737 7.55 -30.66 27.34
N ASN A 738 7.76 -30.20 28.58
CA ASN A 738 7.67 -30.96 29.83
C ASN A 738 6.58 -32.04 29.87
N TYR A 739 7.00 -33.30 29.84
CA TYR A 739 6.21 -34.39 30.39
C TYR A 739 6.43 -34.44 31.91
N VAL A 740 5.67 -33.63 32.65
CA VAL A 740 5.43 -33.93 34.06
C VAL A 740 3.99 -34.42 34.13
N GLY A 741 3.83 -35.75 34.14
CA GLY A 741 2.51 -36.37 34.28
C GLY A 741 1.79 -35.77 35.49
N SER A 742 0.58 -35.26 35.26
CA SER A 742 -0.22 -34.46 36.19
C SER A 742 -0.70 -35.19 37.46
N ASN A 743 -0.16 -36.38 37.77
CA ASN A 743 -0.52 -37.17 38.95
C ASN A 743 0.69 -37.73 39.74
N GLY A 744 1.93 -37.33 39.45
CA GLY A 744 3.09 -37.97 40.08
C GLY A 744 3.25 -39.46 39.73
N ASN A 745 2.55 -39.93 38.70
CA ASN A 745 2.79 -41.24 38.12
C ASN A 745 4.07 -41.18 37.31
N SER A 746 4.91 -42.20 37.50
CA SER A 746 6.12 -42.44 36.73
C SER A 746 5.85 -42.33 35.22
N PRO A 747 6.88 -41.99 34.42
CA PRO A 747 6.81 -42.05 32.97
C PRO A 747 6.17 -43.37 32.49
N PRO A 748 5.52 -43.40 31.29
CA PRO A 748 5.03 -44.64 30.70
C PRO A 748 6.09 -45.75 30.81
N PRO A 749 5.71 -47.04 30.93
CA PRO A 749 6.67 -48.15 31.11
C PRO A 749 7.80 -48.19 30.06
N ASP A 750 7.56 -47.58 28.90
CA ASP A 750 8.44 -47.52 27.74
C ASP A 750 9.29 -46.23 27.66
N TRP A 751 9.21 -45.33 28.66
CA TRP A 751 9.99 -44.10 28.68
C TRP A 751 11.36 -44.33 29.36
N PRO A 752 12.48 -43.93 28.73
CA PRO A 752 13.82 -44.22 29.24
C PRO A 752 14.08 -43.53 30.58
N ALA A 753 14.76 -44.25 31.48
CA ALA A 753 15.10 -43.77 32.82
C ALA A 753 16.12 -42.61 32.84
N ALA A 754 16.79 -42.35 31.71
CA ALA A 754 17.70 -41.22 31.56
C ALA A 754 16.89 -39.97 31.21
N LEU A 755 16.84 -39.00 32.13
CA LEU A 755 16.35 -37.65 31.81
C LEU A 755 17.37 -36.95 30.90
N ASP A 756 16.87 -36.36 29.82
CA ASP A 756 17.66 -35.40 29.05
C ASP A 756 18.07 -34.24 29.96
N LEU A 757 19.30 -33.75 29.80
CA LEU A 757 19.80 -32.62 30.58
C LEU A 757 19.24 -31.28 30.09
N LYS A 758 18.61 -31.25 28.91
CA LYS A 758 18.08 -30.04 28.26
C LYS A 758 16.56 -30.02 28.23
N THR A 759 16.01 -28.86 28.57
CA THR A 759 14.58 -28.54 28.48
C THR A 759 14.16 -28.09 27.08
N SER A 760 12.87 -27.92 26.86
CA SER A 760 12.32 -27.32 25.62
C SER A 760 12.93 -25.94 25.31
N GLU A 761 13.12 -25.10 26.33
CA GLU A 761 13.71 -23.76 26.20
C GLU A 761 15.21 -23.83 25.85
N ASP A 762 15.93 -24.79 26.42
CA ASP A 762 17.34 -25.03 26.10
C ASP A 762 17.51 -25.43 24.62
N TYR A 763 16.63 -26.30 24.11
CA TYR A 763 16.63 -26.69 22.71
C TYR A 763 16.23 -25.56 21.77
N ILE A 764 15.30 -24.68 22.17
CA ILE A 764 14.98 -23.45 21.45
C ILE A 764 16.19 -22.53 21.38
N THR A 765 16.96 -22.43 22.47
CA THR A 765 18.18 -21.62 22.53
C THR A 765 19.25 -22.16 21.60
N LEU A 766 19.47 -23.48 21.60
CA LEU A 766 20.37 -24.15 20.65
C LEU A 766 19.93 -23.94 19.20
N ALA A 767 18.62 -24.03 18.91
CA ALA A 767 18.11 -23.74 17.58
C ALA A 767 18.35 -22.28 17.18
N LYS A 768 18.10 -21.31 18.08
CA LYS A 768 18.33 -19.87 17.86
C LYS A 768 19.80 -19.56 17.54
N GLN A 769 20.75 -20.24 18.17
CA GLN A 769 22.19 -20.08 17.90
C GLN A 769 22.57 -20.44 16.46
N LEU A 770 21.85 -21.38 15.84
CA LEU A 770 22.12 -21.81 14.47
C LEU A 770 21.43 -20.93 13.40
N ILE A 771 20.50 -20.07 13.80
CA ILE A 771 19.70 -19.24 12.88
C ILE A 771 20.55 -18.40 11.92
N PRO A 772 21.62 -17.70 12.35
CA PRO A 772 22.48 -16.95 11.42
C PRO A 772 23.01 -17.83 10.29
N THR A 773 23.57 -19.00 10.62
CA THR A 773 24.09 -19.96 9.64
C THR A 773 22.99 -20.57 8.77
N VAL A 774 21.79 -20.77 9.33
CA VAL A 774 20.60 -21.24 8.57
C VAL A 774 20.18 -20.21 7.51
N TYR A 775 20.28 -18.91 7.81
CA TYR A 775 20.04 -17.85 6.82
C TYR A 775 21.10 -17.84 5.72
N ASP A 776 22.36 -18.11 6.06
CA ASP A 776 23.46 -18.16 5.10
C ASP A 776 23.39 -19.39 4.17
N GLU A 777 23.00 -20.56 4.70
CA GLU A 777 22.82 -21.79 3.92
C GLU A 777 21.64 -21.68 2.93
N ALA A 778 20.53 -21.06 3.35
CA ALA A 778 19.34 -20.75 2.54
C ALA A 778 18.85 -21.91 1.64
N ASP A 779 18.89 -23.15 2.15
CA ASP A 779 18.56 -24.39 1.44
C ASP A 779 17.14 -24.92 1.80
N ILE A 780 16.80 -26.13 1.34
CA ILE A 780 15.49 -26.75 1.60
C ILE A 780 15.30 -27.05 3.10
N ASP A 781 16.38 -27.37 3.82
CA ASP A 781 16.30 -27.59 5.26
C ASP A 781 16.23 -26.27 6.02
N SER A 782 16.82 -25.19 5.53
CA SER A 782 16.66 -23.85 6.10
C SER A 782 15.19 -23.41 6.10
N ILE A 783 14.47 -23.72 5.01
CA ILE A 783 13.02 -23.47 4.92
C ILE A 783 12.27 -24.24 6.00
N ARG A 784 12.57 -25.53 6.17
CA ARG A 784 11.90 -26.40 7.15
C ARG A 784 12.22 -25.95 8.57
N ALA A 785 13.48 -25.60 8.86
CA ALA A 785 13.93 -25.11 10.15
C ALA A 785 13.13 -23.86 10.57
N MET A 786 13.04 -22.86 9.69
CA MET A 786 12.30 -21.64 9.97
C MET A 786 10.78 -21.89 10.12
N ALA A 787 10.20 -22.79 9.32
CA ALA A 787 8.79 -23.15 9.45
C ALA A 787 8.47 -23.83 10.78
N MET A 788 9.36 -24.72 11.23
CA MET A 788 9.21 -25.42 12.51
C MET A 788 9.43 -24.48 13.68
N MET A 789 10.37 -23.55 13.56
CA MET A 789 10.63 -22.53 14.57
C MET A 789 9.40 -21.63 14.74
N SER A 790 8.70 -21.32 13.65
CA SER A 790 7.42 -20.60 13.69
C SER A 790 6.35 -21.32 14.53
N ILE A 791 6.22 -22.65 14.38
CA ILE A 791 5.30 -23.48 15.18
C ILE A 791 5.70 -23.48 16.66
N ALA A 792 7.00 -23.66 16.94
CA ALA A 792 7.51 -23.66 18.32
C ALA A 792 7.27 -22.32 19.03
N MET A 793 7.48 -21.20 18.35
CA MET A 793 7.20 -19.86 18.90
C MET A 793 5.69 -19.62 19.09
N GLU A 794 4.83 -20.15 18.22
CA GLU A 794 3.38 -20.06 18.38
C GLU A 794 2.89 -20.78 19.64
N ASN A 795 3.46 -21.94 19.97
CA ASN A 795 3.15 -22.68 21.19
C ASN A 795 3.57 -21.96 22.48
N LEU A 796 4.58 -21.11 22.38
CA LEU A 796 5.03 -20.21 23.44
C LEU A 796 4.29 -18.87 23.43
N CYS A 797 3.23 -18.73 22.64
CA CYS A 797 2.47 -17.51 22.44
C CYS A 797 3.23 -16.31 21.87
N SER A 798 4.49 -16.46 21.44
CA SER A 798 5.24 -15.37 20.82
C SER A 798 4.82 -15.16 19.36
N ARG A 799 3.67 -14.48 19.20
CA ARG A 799 2.96 -14.33 17.91
C ARG A 799 3.85 -13.66 16.86
N VAL A 800 4.53 -12.58 17.22
CA VAL A 800 5.37 -11.83 16.28
C VAL A 800 6.61 -12.62 15.86
N SER A 801 7.25 -13.30 16.79
CA SER A 801 8.37 -14.21 16.49
C SER A 801 7.94 -15.34 15.57
N SER A 802 6.77 -15.93 15.82
CA SER A 802 6.18 -16.95 14.95
C SER A 802 6.00 -16.46 13.51
N TYR A 803 5.50 -15.23 13.33
CA TYR A 803 5.37 -14.60 12.02
C TYR A 803 6.69 -14.26 11.33
N LEU A 804 7.70 -13.82 12.08
CA LEU A 804 9.01 -13.51 11.55
C LEU A 804 9.66 -14.76 10.94
N TYR A 805 9.65 -15.87 11.67
CA TYR A 805 10.18 -17.14 11.17
C TYR A 805 9.34 -17.71 10.02
N MET A 806 8.00 -17.57 10.08
CA MET A 806 7.14 -17.90 8.94
C MET A 806 7.50 -17.09 7.70
N GLY A 807 7.65 -15.77 7.84
CA GLY A 807 8.03 -14.87 6.76
C GLY A 807 9.38 -15.23 6.13
N ALA A 808 10.37 -15.51 6.97
CA ALA A 808 11.68 -15.99 6.54
C ALA A 808 11.60 -17.31 5.76
N SER A 809 10.86 -18.30 6.29
CA SER A 809 10.64 -19.59 5.63
C SER A 809 9.99 -19.41 4.25
N VAL A 810 8.95 -18.58 4.16
CA VAL A 810 8.25 -18.28 2.91
C VAL A 810 9.17 -17.56 1.92
N GLN A 811 9.99 -16.62 2.39
CA GLN A 811 10.94 -15.89 1.54
C GLN A 811 12.04 -16.81 0.98
N MET A 812 12.59 -17.71 1.80
CA MET A 812 13.55 -18.73 1.35
C MET A 812 12.90 -19.69 0.34
N ALA A 813 11.70 -20.19 0.64
CA ALA A 813 10.94 -21.06 -0.28
C ALA A 813 10.55 -20.36 -1.58
N PHE A 814 10.32 -19.05 -1.51
CA PHE A 814 10.10 -18.22 -2.67
C PHE A 814 11.36 -18.11 -3.53
N SER A 815 12.49 -17.79 -2.90
CA SER A 815 13.79 -17.62 -3.55
C SER A 815 14.28 -18.90 -4.23
N LEU A 816 14.11 -20.05 -3.56
CA LEU A 816 14.40 -21.38 -4.10
C LEU A 816 13.34 -21.91 -5.09
N GLY A 817 12.26 -21.15 -5.30
CA GLY A 817 11.30 -21.46 -6.36
C GLY A 817 10.31 -22.58 -6.04
N LEU A 818 10.11 -22.97 -4.78
CA LEU A 818 9.17 -24.04 -4.39
C LEU A 818 7.70 -23.70 -4.73
N HIS A 819 7.40 -22.40 -4.88
CA HIS A 819 6.11 -21.89 -5.37
C HIS A 819 5.87 -22.11 -6.88
N ARG A 820 6.86 -22.65 -7.60
CA ARG A 820 6.88 -22.83 -9.06
C ARG A 820 6.74 -24.30 -9.40
N ASP A 821 6.15 -24.60 -10.55
CA ASP A 821 6.10 -25.98 -11.05
C ASP A 821 7.25 -26.32 -12.01
N GLN A 822 8.47 -25.92 -11.65
CA GLN A 822 9.65 -26.02 -12.52
C GLN A 822 10.79 -26.71 -11.77
N LEU A 823 11.55 -27.54 -12.51
CA LEU A 823 12.74 -28.23 -12.03
C LEU A 823 13.98 -27.37 -12.34
N ALA A 824 15.04 -27.52 -11.52
CA ALA A 824 16.40 -27.29 -12.00
C ALA A 824 16.79 -28.45 -12.95
N GLU A 825 17.66 -28.23 -13.93
CA GLU A 825 18.01 -29.20 -15.00
C GLU A 825 18.54 -30.56 -14.49
N SER A 826 18.86 -30.69 -13.20
CA SER A 826 19.36 -31.89 -12.52
C SER A 826 18.35 -32.65 -11.63
N GLY A 827 17.16 -32.10 -11.34
CA GLY A 827 16.26 -32.62 -10.30
C GLY A 827 15.37 -33.79 -10.73
N ASN A 828 15.20 -34.79 -9.86
CA ASN A 828 14.35 -35.96 -10.12
C ASN A 828 12.85 -35.67 -9.86
N ALA A 829 11.95 -36.48 -10.41
CA ALA A 829 10.50 -36.25 -10.29
C ALA A 829 9.98 -36.31 -8.83
N MET A 830 10.70 -37.01 -7.95
CA MET A 830 10.37 -37.18 -6.53
C MET A 830 10.71 -35.92 -5.73
N GLU A 831 11.83 -35.28 -6.00
CA GLU A 831 12.28 -34.02 -5.41
C GLU A 831 11.30 -32.87 -5.73
N ARG A 832 10.78 -32.84 -6.97
CA ARG A 832 9.70 -31.91 -7.36
C ARG A 832 8.45 -32.10 -6.52
N GLU A 833 8.07 -33.33 -6.24
CA GLU A 833 6.89 -33.62 -5.42
C GLU A 833 7.08 -33.17 -3.97
N GLN A 834 8.26 -33.41 -3.41
CA GLN A 834 8.64 -32.98 -2.06
C GLN A 834 8.64 -31.45 -1.93
N ASN A 835 9.20 -30.73 -2.90
CA ASN A 835 9.22 -29.26 -2.91
C ASN A 835 7.81 -28.65 -3.00
N ARG A 836 6.92 -29.27 -3.79
CA ARG A 836 5.51 -28.86 -3.86
C ARG A 836 4.79 -29.09 -2.53
N ARG A 837 5.04 -30.21 -1.86
CA ARG A 837 4.46 -30.51 -0.56
C ARG A 837 4.85 -29.45 0.46
N ILE A 838 6.15 -29.13 0.57
CA ILE A 838 6.65 -28.11 1.51
C ILE A 838 5.96 -26.77 1.27
N TRP A 839 5.85 -26.31 0.02
CA TRP A 839 5.17 -25.05 -0.29
C TRP A 839 3.69 -25.03 0.13
N TRP A 840 2.98 -26.13 -0.09
CA TRP A 840 1.58 -26.26 0.35
C TRP A 840 1.45 -26.30 1.87
N THR A 841 2.37 -26.96 2.56
CA THR A 841 2.46 -26.97 4.02
C THR A 841 2.70 -25.57 4.57
N LEU A 842 3.62 -24.79 4.00
CA LEU A 842 3.86 -23.39 4.38
C LEU A 842 2.64 -22.51 4.16
N PHE A 843 1.94 -22.68 3.03
CA PHE A 843 0.70 -21.94 2.79
C PHE A 843 -0.36 -22.24 3.84
N GLN A 844 -0.57 -23.51 4.16
CA GLN A 844 -1.57 -23.91 5.14
C GLN A 844 -1.22 -23.36 6.53
N LEU A 845 0.05 -23.46 6.92
CA LEU A 845 0.53 -22.93 8.19
C LEU A 845 0.40 -21.39 8.23
N ASP A 846 0.72 -20.68 7.15
CA ASP A 846 0.49 -19.22 7.04
C ASP A 846 -0.99 -18.84 7.16
N GLN A 847 -1.90 -19.58 6.51
CA GLN A 847 -3.35 -19.31 6.67
C GLN A 847 -3.80 -19.51 8.11
N ASP A 848 -3.30 -20.56 8.76
CA ASP A 848 -3.67 -20.92 10.11
C ASP A 848 -3.19 -19.87 11.12
N ILE A 849 -1.89 -19.55 11.10
CA ILE A 849 -1.28 -18.49 11.92
C ILE A 849 -1.98 -17.14 11.63
N SER A 850 -2.24 -16.80 10.35
CA SER A 850 -2.96 -15.56 9.93
C SER A 850 -4.34 -15.40 10.54
N SER A 851 -5.01 -16.53 10.77
CA SER A 851 -6.36 -16.56 11.30
C SER A 851 -6.41 -16.47 12.83
N ARG A 852 -5.25 -16.61 13.50
CA ARG A 852 -5.11 -16.55 14.96
C ARG A 852 -4.41 -15.28 15.44
N GLY A 853 -3.37 -14.80 14.77
CA GLY A 853 -2.49 -13.78 15.34
C GLY A 853 -1.92 -12.69 14.42
N GLY A 854 -2.32 -12.56 13.16
CA GLY A 854 -1.73 -11.56 12.25
C GLY A 854 -2.28 -11.57 10.83
N SER A 855 -3.10 -10.57 10.53
CA SER A 855 -3.53 -10.29 9.16
C SER A 855 -2.70 -9.15 8.61
N PRO A 856 -2.35 -9.17 7.31
CA PRO A 856 -2.67 -10.16 6.27
C PRO A 856 -1.71 -11.37 6.18
N THR A 857 -2.17 -12.45 5.55
CA THR A 857 -1.36 -13.65 5.19
C THR A 857 -0.10 -13.28 4.41
N VAL A 858 1.02 -13.95 4.72
CA VAL A 858 2.32 -13.73 4.08
C VAL A 858 2.38 -14.34 2.67
N VAL A 859 1.68 -15.47 2.45
CA VAL A 859 1.64 -16.20 1.17
C VAL A 859 0.45 -15.74 0.33
N ASP A 860 0.70 -15.18 -0.86
CA ASP A 860 -0.38 -14.79 -1.77
C ASP A 860 -1.04 -16.04 -2.40
N GLU A 861 -2.35 -16.19 -2.22
CA GLU A 861 -3.13 -17.34 -2.70
C GLU A 861 -3.04 -17.61 -4.21
N ARG A 862 -2.65 -16.64 -5.03
CA ARG A 862 -2.41 -16.89 -6.46
C ARG A 862 -1.29 -17.90 -6.67
N PHE A 863 -0.37 -18.03 -5.72
CA PHE A 863 0.66 -19.06 -5.64
C PHE A 863 0.18 -20.36 -5.00
N THR A 864 -1.11 -20.62 -4.82
CA THR A 864 -1.58 -21.96 -4.41
C THR A 864 -2.42 -22.65 -5.47
N LYS A 865 -3.09 -21.91 -6.36
CA LYS A 865 -3.99 -22.48 -7.37
C LYS A 865 -3.37 -23.42 -8.45
N ILE A 866 -2.05 -23.71 -8.44
CA ILE A 866 -1.32 -24.32 -9.59
C ILE A 866 -0.30 -25.41 -9.24
N LEU A 867 -0.32 -25.96 -8.03
CA LEU A 867 0.54 -27.11 -7.72
C LEU A 867 -0.31 -28.28 -7.25
N TYR A 868 -0.11 -29.46 -7.84
CA TYR A 868 -0.61 -30.72 -7.30
C TYR A 868 0.33 -31.18 -6.18
N PRO A 869 -0.14 -31.35 -4.94
CA PRO A 869 0.69 -31.61 -3.75
C PRO A 869 1.30 -33.01 -3.63
N GLY A 870 1.14 -33.88 -4.63
CA GLY A 870 1.79 -35.20 -4.67
C GLY A 870 0.86 -36.38 -4.38
N LEU A 871 1.34 -37.58 -4.67
CA LEU A 871 0.65 -38.87 -4.54
C LEU A 871 0.51 -39.32 -3.07
N HIS A 872 1.45 -38.90 -2.21
CA HIS A 872 1.53 -39.36 -0.81
C HIS A 872 0.99 -38.34 0.20
N THR A 873 0.50 -37.19 -0.28
CA THR A 873 -0.15 -36.17 0.54
C THR A 873 -1.65 -36.40 0.40
N PRO A 874 -2.47 -36.37 1.47
CA PRO A 874 -3.92 -36.55 1.34
C PRO A 874 -4.54 -35.37 0.59
N LEU A 875 -4.44 -35.40 -0.75
CA LEU A 875 -4.84 -34.32 -1.65
C LEU A 875 -6.26 -33.85 -1.38
N SER A 876 -7.15 -34.80 -1.10
CA SER A 876 -8.53 -34.52 -0.73
C SER A 876 -8.61 -33.70 0.53
N TRP A 877 -7.84 -34.02 1.58
CA TRP A 877 -7.86 -33.28 2.84
C TRP A 877 -7.28 -31.89 2.64
N MET A 878 -6.13 -31.77 2.00
CA MET A 878 -5.47 -30.46 1.85
C MET A 878 -6.27 -29.54 0.92
N ALA A 879 -6.86 -30.06 -0.15
CA ALA A 879 -7.77 -29.28 -1.00
C ALA A 879 -9.03 -28.81 -0.23
N THR A 880 -9.56 -29.68 0.65
CA THR A 880 -10.72 -29.39 1.48
C THR A 880 -10.37 -28.31 2.52
N SER A 881 -9.29 -28.50 3.30
CA SER A 881 -8.75 -27.52 4.25
C SER A 881 -8.51 -26.15 3.61
N VAL A 882 -7.83 -26.10 2.47
CA VAL A 882 -7.56 -24.84 1.73
C VAL A 882 -8.85 -24.15 1.27
N SER A 883 -9.85 -24.92 0.82
CA SER A 883 -11.13 -24.35 0.42
C SER A 883 -11.92 -23.77 1.60
N LEU A 884 -11.80 -24.37 2.79
CA LEU A 884 -12.39 -23.83 4.02
C LEU A 884 -11.67 -22.54 4.46
N CYS A 885 -10.34 -22.52 4.45
CA CYS A 885 -9.56 -21.32 4.78
C CYS A 885 -9.91 -20.14 3.87
N ARG A 886 -10.04 -20.37 2.55
CA ARG A 886 -10.47 -19.34 1.60
C ARG A 886 -11.86 -18.79 1.92
N LEU A 887 -12.80 -19.69 2.19
CA LEU A 887 -14.16 -19.31 2.55
C LEU A 887 -14.18 -18.52 3.86
N LYS A 888 -13.43 -18.95 4.88
CA LYS A 888 -13.25 -18.21 6.14
C LYS A 888 -12.71 -16.80 5.88
N ARG A 889 -11.74 -16.64 4.97
CA ARG A 889 -11.18 -15.33 4.61
C ARG A 889 -12.17 -14.43 3.87
N GLU A 890 -12.90 -14.98 2.90
CA GLU A 890 -13.95 -14.26 2.16
C GLU A 890 -15.05 -13.77 3.12
N ILE A 891 -15.46 -14.64 4.06
CA ILE A 891 -16.38 -14.30 5.14
C ILE A 891 -15.84 -13.13 5.98
N ILE A 892 -14.57 -13.18 6.36
CA ILE A 892 -13.99 -12.13 7.19
C ILE A 892 -13.91 -10.79 6.43
N GLN A 893 -13.57 -10.83 5.14
CA GLN A 893 -13.49 -9.62 4.32
C GLN A 893 -14.86 -8.98 4.10
N SER A 894 -15.88 -9.80 3.78
CA SER A 894 -17.24 -9.33 3.50
C SER A 894 -17.97 -8.83 4.74
N VAL A 895 -17.74 -9.47 5.89
CA VAL A 895 -18.44 -9.13 7.14
C VAL A 895 -17.70 -8.04 7.93
N TYR A 896 -16.36 -7.97 7.85
CA TYR A 896 -15.58 -7.17 8.79
C TYR A 896 -14.56 -6.16 8.17
N MET A 897 -14.23 -6.18 6.86
CA MET A 897 -13.24 -5.24 6.27
C MET A 897 -13.80 -4.10 5.39
N GLU A 898 -14.98 -4.22 4.77
CA GLU A 898 -15.58 -3.13 3.97
C GLU A 898 -16.27 -2.06 4.86
N ARG A 899 -15.49 -1.15 5.48
CA ARG A 899 -16.00 -0.08 6.38
C ARG A 899 -16.38 1.23 5.66
N SER A 900 -17.31 1.19 4.72
CA SER A 900 -17.99 2.40 4.25
C SER A 900 -19.25 2.74 5.06
N ALA A 901 -19.75 1.81 5.89
CA ALA A 901 -20.89 2.00 6.80
C ALA A 901 -20.65 1.33 8.17
N ASN A 902 -21.13 1.95 9.26
CA ASN A 902 -21.01 1.46 10.64
C ASN A 902 -21.95 0.26 10.98
N SER A 903 -22.30 -0.59 10.01
CA SER A 903 -23.34 -1.62 10.19
C SER A 903 -23.04 -2.93 9.46
N ILE A 904 -23.24 -4.07 10.13
CA ILE A 904 -23.22 -5.41 9.52
C ILE A 904 -24.63 -5.75 9.03
N SER A 905 -24.75 -6.18 7.76
CA SER A 905 -26.02 -6.57 7.14
C SER A 905 -26.39 -8.02 7.46
N PHE A 906 -27.66 -8.25 7.81
CA PHE A 906 -28.18 -9.60 8.08
C PHE A 906 -28.12 -10.50 6.83
N SER A 907 -28.40 -9.96 5.64
CA SER A 907 -28.38 -10.70 4.38
C SER A 907 -26.96 -11.18 4.01
N THR A 908 -25.94 -10.40 4.37
CA THR A 908 -24.52 -10.77 4.14
C THR A 908 -24.10 -11.94 5.02
N VAL A 909 -24.50 -11.93 6.30
CA VAL A 909 -24.23 -13.01 7.25
C VAL A 909 -24.96 -14.29 6.87
N SER A 910 -26.25 -14.20 6.51
CA SER A 910 -27.04 -15.38 6.13
C SER A 910 -26.55 -16.03 4.84
N ASN A 911 -26.20 -15.24 3.82
CA ASN A 911 -25.58 -15.75 2.59
C ASN A 911 -24.23 -16.44 2.86
N SER A 912 -23.43 -15.87 3.76
CA SER A 912 -22.14 -16.44 4.17
C SER A 912 -22.31 -17.79 4.88
N LEU A 913 -23.33 -17.93 5.74
CA LEU A 913 -23.70 -19.20 6.37
C LEU A 913 -24.15 -20.24 5.34
N LEU A 914 -24.93 -19.85 4.34
CA LEU A 914 -25.35 -20.76 3.25
C LEU A 914 -24.15 -21.27 2.43
N LEU A 915 -23.17 -20.41 2.16
CA LEU A 915 -21.93 -20.82 1.48
C LEU A 915 -21.13 -21.82 2.33
N LEU A 916 -21.03 -21.59 3.64
CA LEU A 916 -20.38 -22.50 4.57
C LEU A 916 -21.09 -23.86 4.66
N GLN A 917 -22.42 -23.86 4.72
CA GLN A 917 -23.22 -25.09 4.68
C GLN A 917 -23.06 -25.84 3.36
N LYS A 918 -23.08 -25.13 2.22
CA LYS A 918 -22.85 -25.72 0.90
C LYS A 918 -21.47 -26.38 0.83
N TRP A 919 -20.46 -25.74 1.41
CA TRP A 919 -19.13 -26.30 1.53
C TRP A 919 -19.12 -27.61 2.32
N TYR A 920 -19.75 -27.66 3.49
CA TYR A 920 -19.85 -28.88 4.31
C TYR A 920 -20.53 -30.04 3.58
N ARG A 921 -21.61 -29.75 2.82
CA ARG A 921 -22.30 -30.76 2.00
C ARG A 921 -21.43 -31.32 0.87
N GLN A 922 -20.51 -30.50 0.35
CA GLN A 922 -19.58 -30.86 -0.74
C GLN A 922 -18.30 -31.54 -0.23
N MET A 923 -18.12 -31.62 1.10
CA MET A 923 -16.97 -32.30 1.69
C MET A 923 -16.94 -33.78 1.29
N PRO A 924 -15.76 -34.30 0.86
CA PRO A 924 -15.62 -35.71 0.52
C PRO A 924 -16.08 -36.63 1.67
N PRO A 925 -16.82 -37.73 1.38
CA PRO A 925 -17.38 -38.59 2.42
C PRO A 925 -16.34 -39.15 3.40
N HIS A 926 -15.14 -39.49 2.94
CA HIS A 926 -14.06 -40.05 3.78
C HIS A 926 -13.35 -39.01 4.68
N LEU A 927 -13.73 -37.73 4.58
CA LEU A 927 -13.25 -36.66 5.46
C LEU A 927 -14.33 -36.17 6.43
N LYS A 928 -15.50 -36.82 6.45
CA LYS A 928 -16.52 -36.53 7.44
C LYS A 928 -16.18 -37.17 8.77
N HIS A 929 -16.48 -36.46 9.85
CA HIS A 929 -16.08 -36.86 11.20
C HIS A 929 -16.78 -38.13 11.68
N ASP A 930 -17.98 -38.41 11.17
CA ASP A 930 -18.76 -39.63 11.42
C ASP A 930 -18.24 -40.87 10.66
N VAL A 931 -17.21 -40.71 9.82
CA VAL A 931 -16.61 -41.80 9.05
C VAL A 931 -15.27 -42.22 9.68
N PRO A 932 -15.08 -43.50 10.04
CA PRO A 932 -13.84 -44.00 10.63
C PRO A 932 -12.61 -43.68 9.76
N SER A 933 -11.62 -43.03 10.36
CA SER A 933 -10.35 -42.67 9.71
C SER A 933 -9.17 -43.50 10.26
N PRO A 934 -8.14 -43.80 9.45
CA PRO A 934 -6.91 -44.44 9.93
C PRO A 934 -6.28 -43.63 11.08
N PRO A 935 -5.63 -44.26 12.08
CA PRO A 935 -5.06 -43.58 13.24
C PRO A 935 -4.24 -42.32 12.88
N THR A 936 -3.39 -42.41 11.86
CA THR A 936 -2.53 -41.33 11.35
C THR A 936 -3.27 -40.13 10.75
N HIS A 937 -4.58 -40.23 10.50
CA HIS A 937 -5.40 -39.18 9.89
C HIS A 937 -6.53 -38.68 10.81
N ARG A 938 -6.77 -39.35 11.95
CA ARG A 938 -7.88 -39.01 12.87
C ARG A 938 -7.78 -37.58 13.37
N ARG A 939 -6.60 -37.17 13.84
CA ARG A 939 -6.31 -35.80 14.30
C ARG A 939 -6.61 -34.75 13.21
N ALA A 940 -6.05 -34.94 12.01
CA ALA A 940 -6.22 -34.02 10.90
C ALA A 940 -7.69 -33.88 10.46
N VAL A 941 -8.47 -34.96 10.46
CA VAL A 941 -9.91 -34.91 10.16
C VAL A 941 -10.67 -34.18 11.25
N ALA A 942 -10.39 -34.45 12.53
CA ALA A 942 -11.05 -33.76 13.64
C ALA A 942 -10.78 -32.24 13.63
N VAL A 943 -9.52 -31.83 13.45
CA VAL A 943 -9.11 -30.42 13.32
C VAL A 943 -9.83 -29.70 12.17
N LEU A 944 -10.01 -30.36 11.02
CA LEU A 944 -10.75 -29.81 9.88
C LEU A 944 -12.20 -29.46 10.23
N HIS A 945 -12.87 -30.29 11.04
CA HIS A 945 -14.24 -30.03 11.49
C HIS A 945 -14.29 -28.95 12.57
N LEU A 946 -13.28 -28.87 13.45
CA LEU A 946 -13.15 -27.77 14.41
C LEU A 946 -13.01 -26.41 13.70
N TYR A 947 -12.27 -26.32 12.59
CA TYR A 947 -12.22 -25.08 11.78
C TYR A 947 -13.58 -24.68 11.20
N TYR A 948 -14.37 -25.66 10.77
CA TYR A 948 -15.70 -25.42 10.21
C TYR A 948 -16.64 -24.82 11.26
N TRP A 949 -16.70 -25.44 12.44
CA TRP A 949 -17.52 -24.94 13.54
C TRP A 949 -17.00 -23.62 14.10
N SER A 950 -15.68 -23.43 14.18
CA SER A 950 -15.07 -22.15 14.55
C SER A 950 -15.47 -21.02 13.60
N THR A 951 -15.55 -21.28 12.30
CA THR A 951 -16.02 -20.29 11.30
C THR A 951 -17.52 -20.00 11.45
N THR A 952 -18.32 -20.99 11.84
CA THR A 952 -19.74 -20.81 12.16
C THR A 952 -19.92 -19.93 13.40
N ILE A 953 -19.14 -20.18 14.45
CA ILE A 953 -19.11 -19.37 15.68
C ILE A 953 -18.72 -17.93 15.35
N LEU A 954 -17.70 -17.72 14.50
CA LEU A 954 -17.27 -16.37 14.08
C LEU A 954 -18.39 -15.54 13.43
N LEU A 955 -19.26 -16.16 12.62
CA LEU A 955 -20.39 -15.51 11.96
C LEU A 955 -21.56 -15.21 12.90
N THR A 956 -21.80 -16.09 13.88
CA THR A 956 -23.01 -16.11 14.69
C THR A 956 -22.83 -15.52 16.10
N ARG A 957 -21.59 -15.49 16.62
CA ARG A 957 -21.25 -14.94 17.94
C ARG A 957 -21.75 -13.51 18.18
N PRO A 958 -21.76 -12.57 17.21
CA PRO A 958 -22.21 -11.20 17.47
C PRO A 958 -23.70 -11.14 17.84
N PHE A 959 -24.51 -12.07 17.35
CA PHE A 959 -25.94 -12.15 17.64
C PHE A 959 -26.20 -12.67 19.06
N LEU A 960 -25.46 -13.70 19.49
CA LEU A 960 -25.52 -14.20 20.87
C LEU A 960 -25.07 -13.12 21.87
N LEU A 961 -23.99 -12.43 21.54
CA LEU A 961 -23.49 -11.30 22.31
C LEU A 961 -24.53 -10.18 22.46
N TYR A 962 -25.20 -9.82 21.36
CA TYR A 962 -26.23 -8.79 21.37
C TYR A 962 -27.46 -9.20 22.21
N LEU A 963 -27.83 -10.48 22.21
CA LEU A 963 -28.88 -11.03 23.09
C LEU A 963 -28.50 -11.00 24.57
N VAL A 964 -27.22 -11.02 24.91
CA VAL A 964 -26.78 -10.88 26.30
C VAL A 964 -26.84 -9.40 26.72
N ILE A 965 -26.37 -8.47 25.88
CA ILE A 965 -26.18 -7.06 26.25
C ILE A 965 -27.43 -6.20 26.04
N LYS A 966 -28.22 -6.43 24.97
CA LYS A 966 -29.24 -5.50 24.47
C LYS A 966 -30.63 -6.11 24.27
N HIS A 967 -30.90 -7.28 24.84
CA HIS A 967 -32.16 -8.02 24.63
C HIS A 967 -33.43 -7.19 24.86
N GLY A 968 -33.49 -6.37 25.91
CA GLY A 968 -34.66 -5.53 26.22
C GLY A 968 -34.98 -4.43 25.20
N THR A 969 -34.04 -4.11 24.30
CA THR A 969 -34.17 -3.04 23.29
C THR A 969 -34.58 -3.54 21.90
N LEU A 970 -34.72 -4.86 21.72
CA LEU A 970 -35.05 -5.48 20.44
C LEU A 970 -36.56 -5.50 20.17
N ALA A 971 -36.97 -5.02 19.00
CA ALA A 971 -38.33 -5.20 18.51
C ALA A 971 -38.68 -6.69 18.34
N SER A 972 -39.92 -7.07 18.69
CA SER A 972 -40.39 -8.46 18.74
C SER A 972 -40.20 -9.24 17.43
N SER A 973 -40.25 -8.57 16.27
CA SER A 973 -40.05 -9.17 14.95
C SER A 973 -38.59 -9.53 14.63
N LYS A 974 -37.61 -8.80 15.20
CA LYS A 974 -36.18 -9.03 15.00
C LYS A 974 -35.61 -10.02 16.01
N LYS A 975 -36.19 -10.05 17.21
CA LYS A 975 -35.77 -10.90 18.34
C LYS A 975 -35.66 -12.38 17.97
N ILE A 976 -36.64 -12.91 17.23
CA ILE A 976 -36.68 -14.31 16.76
C ILE A 976 -35.42 -14.68 15.97
N TRP A 977 -34.91 -13.78 15.13
CA TRP A 977 -33.73 -14.04 14.30
C TRP A 977 -32.42 -13.99 15.07
N PHE A 978 -32.31 -13.08 16.03
CA PHE A 978 -31.18 -13.05 16.95
C PHE A 978 -31.13 -14.33 17.79
N GLU A 979 -32.26 -14.75 18.36
CA GLU A 979 -32.37 -16.00 19.12
C GLU A 979 -31.97 -17.23 18.29
N ARG A 980 -32.39 -17.28 17.02
CA ARG A 980 -31.99 -18.35 16.08
C ARG A 980 -30.50 -18.36 15.80
N MET A 981 -29.90 -17.20 15.48
CA MET A 981 -28.45 -17.10 15.23
C MET A 981 -27.64 -17.39 16.50
N GLY A 982 -28.13 -16.94 17.66
CA GLY A 982 -27.56 -17.28 18.96
C GLY A 982 -27.60 -18.79 19.23
N LYS A 983 -28.73 -19.45 18.94
CA LYS A 983 -28.86 -20.91 19.04
C LYS A 983 -27.91 -21.65 18.11
N MET A 984 -27.73 -21.18 16.87
CA MET A 984 -26.74 -21.74 15.93
C MET A 984 -25.30 -21.61 16.46
N CYS A 985 -24.96 -20.50 17.12
CA CYS A 985 -23.66 -20.31 17.76
C CYS A 985 -23.42 -21.35 18.87
N ILE A 986 -24.43 -21.57 19.73
CA ILE A 986 -24.36 -22.53 20.83
C ILE A 986 -24.27 -23.97 20.31
N ASP A 987 -25.06 -24.33 19.30
CA ASP A 987 -25.01 -25.65 18.65
C ASP A 987 -23.63 -25.94 18.04
N ALA A 988 -23.03 -24.96 17.35
CA ALA A 988 -21.68 -25.08 16.82
C ALA A 988 -20.64 -25.30 17.93
N ALA A 989 -20.80 -24.65 19.09
CA ALA A 989 -19.92 -24.85 20.24
C ALA A 989 -20.08 -26.24 20.87
N GLN A 990 -21.32 -26.76 20.96
CA GLN A 990 -21.58 -28.12 21.45
C GLN A 990 -20.96 -29.17 20.54
N LYS A 991 -21.13 -29.04 19.22
CA LYS A 991 -20.53 -29.96 18.24
C LYS A 991 -19.02 -29.94 18.28
N SER A 992 -18.41 -28.77 18.48
CA SER A 992 -16.96 -28.64 18.68
C SER A 992 -16.50 -29.35 19.96
N THR A 993 -17.28 -29.23 21.04
CA THR A 993 -16.98 -29.90 22.32
C THR A 993 -17.02 -31.42 22.18
N THR A 994 -18.02 -31.97 21.50
CA THR A 994 -18.10 -33.42 21.25
C THR A 994 -16.91 -33.93 20.43
N ILE A 995 -16.45 -33.16 19.44
CA ILE A 995 -15.24 -33.51 18.66
C ILE A 995 -14.02 -33.55 19.58
N LEU A 996 -13.85 -32.58 20.49
CA LEU A 996 -12.74 -32.53 21.44
C LEU A 996 -12.78 -33.67 22.47
N GLU A 997 -13.98 -34.01 22.98
CA GLU A 997 -14.19 -35.18 23.86
C GLU A 997 -13.78 -36.47 23.14
N GLN A 998 -14.19 -36.64 21.87
CA GLN A 998 -13.80 -37.79 21.06
C GLN A 998 -12.29 -37.82 20.78
N MET A 999 -11.68 -36.66 20.48
CA MET A 999 -10.22 -36.57 20.28
C MET A 999 -9.44 -36.97 21.54
N ALA A 1000 -9.92 -36.59 22.73
CA ALA A 1000 -9.34 -37.02 23.99
C ALA A 1000 -9.47 -38.54 24.20
N SER A 1001 -10.64 -39.12 23.93
CA SER A 1001 -10.84 -40.58 24.00
C SER A 1001 -9.99 -41.35 23.00
N ASP A 1002 -9.75 -40.78 21.81
CA ASP A 1002 -8.96 -41.39 20.74
C ASP A 1002 -7.45 -41.17 20.92
N GLY A 1003 -7.02 -40.43 21.95
CA GLY A 1003 -5.60 -40.10 22.19
C GLY A 1003 -5.01 -39.18 21.12
N THR A 1004 -5.81 -38.32 20.52
CA THR A 1004 -5.41 -37.42 19.41
C THR A 1004 -5.51 -35.94 19.75
N LEU A 1005 -5.89 -35.60 20.98
CA LEU A 1005 -5.88 -34.23 21.51
C LEU A 1005 -4.47 -33.89 22.01
N SER A 1006 -3.90 -32.76 21.60
CA SER A 1006 -2.50 -32.43 21.92
C SER A 1006 -2.30 -30.96 22.28
N SER A 1007 -1.47 -30.71 23.31
CA SER A 1007 -1.01 -29.37 23.69
C SER A 1007 0.26 -28.93 22.97
N LEU A 1008 0.87 -29.80 22.14
CA LEU A 1008 2.05 -29.48 21.34
C LEU A 1008 1.72 -28.56 20.14
N THR A 1009 0.46 -28.16 19.97
CA THR A 1009 0.02 -27.13 19.03
C THR A 1009 -0.96 -26.19 19.74
N ALA A 1010 -0.78 -24.87 19.60
CA ALA A 1010 -1.66 -23.87 20.23
C ALA A 1010 -3.13 -23.90 19.73
N PHE A 1011 -3.43 -24.61 18.64
CA PHE A 1011 -4.78 -24.67 18.07
C PHE A 1011 -5.83 -25.24 19.04
N ASP A 1012 -5.55 -26.40 19.63
CA ASP A 1012 -6.55 -27.12 20.44
C ASP A 1012 -6.91 -26.35 21.72
N SER A 1013 -5.90 -25.81 22.40
CA SER A 1013 -6.09 -25.01 23.62
C SER A 1013 -6.79 -23.69 23.36
N THR A 1014 -6.47 -23.00 22.25
CA THR A 1014 -7.20 -21.78 21.84
C THR A 1014 -8.63 -22.08 21.40
N CYS A 1015 -8.89 -23.24 20.78
CA CYS A 1015 -10.23 -23.69 20.44
C CYS A 1015 -11.07 -23.92 21.71
N ILE A 1016 -10.53 -24.66 22.69
CA ILE A 1016 -11.19 -24.93 23.97
C ILE A 1016 -11.55 -23.63 24.69
N LEU A 1017 -10.62 -22.68 24.77
CA LEU A 1017 -10.86 -21.38 25.42
C LEU A 1017 -12.02 -20.61 24.78
N ARG A 1018 -12.08 -20.59 23.44
CA ARG A 1018 -13.19 -19.96 22.70
C ARG A 1018 -14.53 -20.61 23.02
N LEU A 1019 -14.58 -21.94 23.16
CA LEU A 1019 -15.81 -22.66 23.49
C LEU A 1019 -16.28 -22.35 24.91
N ILE A 1020 -15.36 -22.29 25.88
CA ILE A 1020 -15.65 -21.86 27.25
C ILE A 1020 -16.34 -20.49 27.24
N MET A 1021 -15.81 -19.53 26.48
CA MET A 1021 -16.42 -18.20 26.36
C MET A 1021 -17.83 -18.24 25.76
N ILE A 1022 -18.08 -19.01 24.69
CA ILE A 1022 -19.42 -19.13 24.10
C ILE A 1022 -20.41 -19.72 25.10
N PHE A 1023 -20.01 -20.72 25.90
CA PHE A 1023 -20.89 -21.29 26.92
C PHE A 1023 -21.13 -20.35 28.11
N ILE A 1024 -20.18 -19.49 28.44
CA ILE A 1024 -20.40 -18.42 29.40
C ILE A 1024 -21.47 -17.44 28.88
N LEU A 1025 -21.39 -17.02 27.62
CA LEU A 1025 -22.41 -16.16 27.00
C LEU A 1025 -23.78 -16.85 26.97
N ALA A 1026 -23.81 -18.14 26.65
CA ALA A 1026 -25.04 -18.93 26.67
C ALA A 1026 -25.64 -19.02 28.08
N TYR A 1027 -24.82 -19.29 29.10
CA TYR A 1027 -25.23 -19.32 30.50
C TYR A 1027 -25.74 -17.95 30.98
N ALA A 1028 -25.06 -16.86 30.61
CA ALA A 1028 -25.48 -15.50 30.92
C ALA A 1028 -26.85 -15.17 30.30
N HIS A 1029 -27.10 -15.63 29.08
CA HIS A 1029 -28.35 -15.40 28.36
C HIS A 1029 -29.52 -16.24 28.89
N THR A 1030 -29.33 -17.55 29.09
CA THR A 1030 -30.44 -18.49 29.37
C THR A 1030 -30.52 -18.94 30.83
N ARG A 1031 -29.48 -18.68 31.64
CA ARG A 1031 -29.30 -19.18 33.02
C ARG A 1031 -29.43 -20.70 33.16
N THR A 1032 -29.26 -21.46 32.07
CA THR A 1032 -29.40 -22.92 32.07
C THR A 1032 -28.16 -23.59 32.67
N PRO A 1033 -28.28 -24.37 33.76
CA PRO A 1033 -27.12 -25.00 34.42
C PRO A 1033 -26.30 -25.94 33.52
N ARG A 1034 -26.92 -26.53 32.49
CA ARG A 1034 -26.25 -27.41 31.51
C ARG A 1034 -25.02 -26.78 30.86
N TYR A 1035 -24.98 -25.46 30.67
CA TYR A 1035 -23.83 -24.78 30.09
C TYR A 1035 -22.64 -24.67 31.04
N SER A 1036 -22.88 -24.59 32.36
CA SER A 1036 -21.80 -24.67 33.37
C SER A 1036 -21.13 -26.05 33.32
N THR A 1037 -21.90 -27.14 33.16
CA THR A 1037 -21.35 -28.49 32.96
C THR A 1037 -20.48 -28.60 31.70
N HIS A 1038 -20.84 -27.92 30.59
CA HIS A 1038 -19.99 -27.88 29.39
C HIS A 1038 -18.68 -27.11 29.63
N ILE A 1039 -18.70 -26.04 30.42
CA ILE A 1039 -17.50 -25.30 30.80
C ILE A 1039 -16.57 -26.16 31.65
N GLU A 1040 -17.10 -26.84 32.68
CA GLU A 1040 -16.33 -27.72 33.55
C GLU A 1040 -15.65 -28.85 32.77
N LYS A 1041 -16.37 -29.47 31.82
CA LYS A 1041 -15.82 -30.49 30.92
C LYS A 1041 -14.68 -29.97 30.04
N LEU A 1042 -14.81 -28.76 29.49
CA LEU A 1042 -13.76 -28.15 28.67
C LEU A 1042 -12.51 -27.80 29.49
N VAL A 1043 -12.70 -27.39 30.75
CA VAL A 1043 -11.60 -27.20 31.72
C VAL A 1043 -10.94 -28.53 32.06
N GLU A 1044 -11.71 -29.60 32.27
CA GLU A 1044 -11.20 -30.95 32.51
C GLU A 1044 -10.40 -31.47 31.31
N LEU A 1045 -10.90 -31.30 30.09
CA LEU A 1045 -10.16 -31.63 28.86
C LEU A 1045 -8.82 -30.88 28.80
N SER A 1046 -8.80 -29.58 29.11
CA SER A 1046 -7.55 -28.80 29.13
C SER A 1046 -6.56 -29.30 30.19
N ARG A 1047 -7.05 -29.67 31.38
CA ARG A 1047 -6.22 -30.25 32.45
C ARG A 1047 -5.70 -31.64 32.11
N GLY A 1048 -6.43 -32.40 31.30
CA GLY A 1048 -6.03 -33.70 30.77
C GLY A 1048 -4.96 -33.64 29.67
N MET A 1049 -4.74 -32.47 29.05
CA MET A 1049 -3.65 -32.25 28.10
C MET A 1049 -2.30 -32.11 28.83
N GLU A 1050 -1.19 -32.19 28.10
CA GLU A 1050 0.12 -31.98 28.70
C GLU A 1050 0.32 -30.50 29.08
N GLN A 1051 0.87 -30.27 30.27
CA GLN A 1051 0.94 -28.95 30.90
C GLN A 1051 2.16 -28.17 30.40
N ILE A 1052 2.10 -27.78 29.12
CA ILE A 1052 3.16 -27.08 28.39
C ILE A 1052 2.64 -25.81 27.73
N GLY A 1053 3.53 -24.82 27.55
CA GLY A 1053 3.26 -23.56 26.85
C GLY A 1053 1.93 -22.92 27.26
N PHE A 1054 1.14 -22.49 26.27
CA PHE A 1054 -0.15 -21.85 26.49
C PHE A 1054 -1.16 -22.69 27.29
N THR A 1055 -1.15 -24.02 27.11
CA THR A 1055 -2.11 -24.90 27.77
C THR A 1055 -1.93 -24.87 29.29
N LYS A 1056 -0.68 -24.83 29.78
CA LYS A 1056 -0.37 -24.69 31.20
C LYS A 1056 -0.93 -23.38 31.79
N MET A 1057 -0.77 -22.27 31.07
CA MET A 1057 -1.34 -20.98 31.51
C MET A 1057 -2.87 -21.04 31.58
N VAL A 1058 -3.50 -21.58 30.54
CA VAL A 1058 -4.96 -21.70 30.47
C VAL A 1058 -5.49 -22.57 31.62
N THR A 1059 -4.86 -23.70 31.94
CA THR A 1059 -5.32 -24.63 32.98
C THR A 1059 -5.11 -24.12 34.40
N GLU A 1060 -4.11 -23.28 34.64
CA GLU A 1060 -3.85 -22.64 35.93
C GLU A 1060 -4.79 -21.44 36.16
N GLU A 1061 -4.93 -20.56 35.17
CA GLU A 1061 -5.65 -19.30 35.34
C GLU A 1061 -7.17 -19.43 35.14
N THR A 1062 -7.62 -20.16 34.11
CA THR A 1062 -9.04 -20.25 33.73
C THR A 1062 -9.95 -20.70 34.89
N PRO A 1063 -9.62 -21.76 35.66
CA PRO A 1063 -10.48 -22.22 36.73
C PRO A 1063 -10.59 -21.23 37.90
N LEU A 1064 -9.49 -20.54 38.24
CA LEU A 1064 -9.49 -19.51 39.29
C LEU A 1064 -10.46 -18.39 38.90
N ARG A 1065 -10.45 -17.97 37.64
CA ARG A 1065 -11.34 -16.92 37.13
C ARG A 1065 -12.81 -17.36 37.06
N LEU A 1066 -13.08 -18.60 36.67
CA LEU A 1066 -14.44 -19.14 36.67
C LEU A 1066 -15.03 -19.25 38.10
N ALA A 1067 -14.17 -19.47 39.10
CA ALA A 1067 -14.55 -19.47 40.51
C ALA A 1067 -14.83 -18.04 41.04
N GLU A 1068 -14.02 -17.04 40.65
CA GLU A 1068 -14.27 -15.62 40.96
C GLU A 1068 -15.64 -15.14 40.43
N LEU A 1069 -16.04 -15.64 39.26
CA LEU A 1069 -17.32 -15.31 38.62
C LEU A 1069 -18.52 -16.11 39.15
N GLY A 1070 -18.30 -17.03 40.09
CA GLY A 1070 -19.34 -17.88 40.67
C GLY A 1070 -19.96 -18.89 39.67
N ILE A 1071 -19.29 -19.17 38.54
CA ILE A 1071 -19.79 -20.06 37.48
C ILE A 1071 -19.46 -21.54 37.80
N THR A 1072 -18.35 -21.78 38.50
CA THR A 1072 -17.90 -23.10 38.96
C THR A 1072 -17.79 -23.15 40.49
N GLY A 1073 -18.28 -24.22 41.12
CA GLY A 1073 -18.56 -24.30 42.57
C GLY A 1073 -17.39 -24.34 43.56
N GLN A 1074 -16.15 -24.03 43.17
CA GLN A 1074 -15.00 -24.13 44.08
C GLN A 1074 -14.92 -23.02 45.15
N ALA A 1075 -15.74 -21.96 45.06
CA ALA A 1075 -15.83 -20.92 46.08
C ALA A 1075 -16.38 -21.41 47.45
N GLN A 1076 -16.88 -22.65 47.55
CA GLN A 1076 -17.45 -23.18 48.79
C GLN A 1076 -16.47 -23.90 49.73
N GLN A 1077 -15.19 -24.11 49.38
CA GLN A 1077 -14.26 -24.83 50.27
C GLN A 1077 -13.26 -23.96 51.04
N ASN A 1078 -13.02 -22.71 50.65
CA ASN A 1078 -12.06 -21.84 51.35
C ASN A 1078 -12.68 -20.77 52.27
N ASN A 1079 -14.01 -20.60 52.28
CA ASN A 1079 -14.69 -19.65 53.16
C ASN A 1079 -15.17 -20.29 54.47
N ASN A 1080 -14.23 -20.84 55.25
CA ASN A 1080 -14.48 -21.19 56.66
C ASN A 1080 -13.97 -20.14 57.65
N ASN A 1081 -13.61 -18.93 57.19
CA ASN A 1081 -13.36 -17.79 58.07
C ASN A 1081 -14.30 -16.64 57.68
N GLY A 1082 -15.14 -16.27 58.64
CA GLY A 1082 -16.34 -15.49 58.43
C GLY A 1082 -16.16 -14.02 58.04
N ASN A 1083 -17.31 -13.45 57.70
CA ASN A 1083 -17.63 -12.06 57.35
C ASN A 1083 -17.41 -11.67 55.88
N GLY A 1084 -18.51 -11.65 55.13
CA GLY A 1084 -18.59 -10.98 53.84
C GLY A 1084 -19.81 -11.44 53.06
N ASP A 1085 -20.90 -10.70 53.16
CA ASP A 1085 -22.10 -10.82 52.33
C ASP A 1085 -21.73 -10.53 50.86
N SER A 1086 -21.54 -11.57 50.05
CA SER A 1086 -21.34 -11.43 48.60
C SER A 1086 -22.45 -12.20 47.87
N GLY A 1087 -23.56 -11.50 47.64
CA GLY A 1087 -24.63 -11.97 46.75
C GLY A 1087 -24.15 -12.16 45.30
N PRO A 1088 -24.94 -12.82 44.44
CA PRO A 1088 -24.55 -13.12 43.06
C PRO A 1088 -24.23 -11.84 42.29
N VAL A 1089 -23.07 -11.81 41.64
CA VAL A 1089 -22.57 -10.68 40.84
C VAL A 1089 -23.62 -10.28 39.78
N HIS A 1090 -23.93 -8.98 39.69
CA HIS A 1090 -24.92 -8.43 38.76
C HIS A 1090 -24.53 -8.79 37.31
N LEU A 1091 -25.48 -9.10 36.42
CA LEU A 1091 -25.19 -9.57 35.05
C LEU A 1091 -24.23 -8.63 34.29
N ASP A 1092 -24.37 -7.32 34.50
CA ASP A 1092 -23.50 -6.29 33.90
C ASP A 1092 -22.10 -6.26 34.51
N GLU A 1093 -21.95 -6.48 35.83
CA GLU A 1093 -20.65 -6.63 36.49
C GLU A 1093 -19.97 -7.94 36.09
N MET A 1094 -20.73 -9.02 35.95
CA MET A 1094 -20.23 -10.32 35.51
C MET A 1094 -19.70 -10.25 34.07
N ILE A 1095 -20.44 -9.59 33.17
CA ILE A 1095 -20.02 -9.33 31.78
C ILE A 1095 -18.77 -8.43 31.74
N ALA A 1096 -18.70 -7.39 32.57
CA ALA A 1096 -17.56 -6.50 32.64
C ALA A 1096 -16.31 -7.19 33.21
N GLN A 1097 -16.45 -8.01 34.25
CA GLN A 1097 -15.36 -8.77 34.86
C GLN A 1097 -14.87 -9.92 33.96
N LEU A 1098 -15.78 -10.60 33.27
CA LEU A 1098 -15.47 -11.65 32.29
C LEU A 1098 -14.56 -11.17 31.16
N TRP A 1099 -14.74 -9.92 30.70
CA TRP A 1099 -14.12 -9.43 29.45
C TRP A 1099 -12.98 -8.45 29.66
N GLY A 1100 -12.76 -7.95 30.88
CA GLY A 1100 -11.60 -7.14 31.21
C GLY A 1100 -10.27 -7.92 31.27
N ASN A 1101 -10.32 -9.22 31.60
CA ASN A 1101 -9.13 -9.95 32.06
C ASN A 1101 -8.84 -11.29 31.33
N TRP A 1102 -9.66 -11.71 30.36
CA TRP A 1102 -9.38 -12.89 29.52
C TRP A 1102 -8.98 -12.43 28.11
N ASP A 1103 -7.67 -12.44 27.83
CA ASP A 1103 -7.03 -11.97 26.59
C ASP A 1103 -7.57 -10.62 26.08
N PRO A 1104 -6.80 -9.52 26.18
CA PRO A 1104 -7.21 -8.19 25.74
C PRO A 1104 -7.37 -8.08 24.21
N ASN A 1105 -7.58 -9.18 23.48
CA ASN A 1105 -7.76 -9.24 22.03
C ASN A 1105 -9.14 -9.74 21.59
N PHE A 1106 -10.02 -10.14 22.52
CA PHE A 1106 -11.27 -10.78 22.12
C PHE A 1106 -12.46 -9.83 21.90
N MET A 1107 -12.47 -8.59 22.41
CA MET A 1107 -13.63 -7.66 22.33
C MET A 1107 -13.34 -6.13 22.50
N THR A 1108 -13.08 -5.34 21.44
CA THR A 1108 -13.11 -3.84 21.44
C THR A 1108 -13.11 -3.23 20.03
N PRO A 1109 -14.17 -3.30 19.24
CA PRO A 1109 -14.85 -2.09 18.82
C PRO A 1109 -16.34 -2.40 18.65
N LEU A 1110 -16.79 -3.56 19.15
CA LEU A 1110 -18.20 -3.84 19.35
C LEU A 1110 -18.72 -3.22 20.66
N GLN A 1111 -17.87 -2.59 21.48
CA GLN A 1111 -18.24 -2.03 22.80
C GLN A 1111 -17.87 -0.57 23.02
N THR A 1112 -18.04 0.28 22.02
CA THR A 1112 -18.65 1.58 22.29
C THR A 1112 -20.14 1.40 22.04
N GLN A 1113 -21.01 1.77 22.98
CA GLN A 1113 -22.47 1.57 22.95
C GLN A 1113 -23.18 1.99 21.62
N GLN A 1114 -22.48 2.70 20.73
CA GLN A 1114 -22.93 3.24 19.44
C GLN A 1114 -22.54 2.44 18.18
N SER A 1115 -21.68 1.40 18.22
CA SER A 1115 -21.09 0.80 16.99
C SER A 1115 -21.61 -0.59 16.58
N LEU A 1116 -22.42 -1.27 17.40
CA LEU A 1116 -23.06 -2.54 17.05
C LEU A 1116 -24.42 -2.29 16.36
N ASP A 1117 -24.45 -1.47 15.31
CA ASP A 1117 -25.68 -1.17 14.57
C ASP A 1117 -25.90 -2.26 13.51
N LEU A 1118 -26.35 -3.45 13.94
CA LEU A 1118 -26.74 -4.53 13.04
C LEU A 1118 -27.97 -4.07 12.24
N ARG A 1119 -27.77 -3.68 10.98
CA ARG A 1119 -28.87 -3.26 10.11
C ARG A 1119 -29.62 -4.49 9.63
N PHE A 1120 -30.92 -4.48 9.88
CA PHE A 1120 -31.88 -5.35 9.21
C PHE A 1120 -32.34 -4.61 7.97
N ASP A 1121 -31.74 -4.95 6.84
CA ASP A 1121 -32.12 -4.51 5.50
C ASP A 1121 -33.51 -5.11 5.19
N ASP A 1122 -34.56 -4.27 5.24
CA ASP A 1122 -35.96 -4.71 5.35
C ASP A 1122 -36.59 -5.26 4.05
N SER A 1123 -37.54 -6.18 4.28
CA SER A 1123 -38.59 -6.77 3.42
C SER A 1123 -38.27 -7.93 2.46
N GLY A 1124 -37.03 -8.12 1.99
CA GLY A 1124 -36.70 -9.26 1.10
C GLY A 1124 -36.11 -10.50 1.79
N ALA A 1125 -35.48 -10.32 2.95
CA ALA A 1125 -34.70 -11.38 3.61
C ALA A 1125 -35.55 -12.43 4.35
N TYR A 1126 -36.82 -12.14 4.61
CA TYR A 1126 -37.73 -13.08 5.28
C TYR A 1126 -38.19 -14.22 4.35
N ASP A 1127 -38.03 -14.13 3.02
CA ASP A 1127 -38.41 -15.20 2.08
C ASP A 1127 -37.31 -16.27 1.87
N ILE A 1128 -36.11 -16.10 2.43
CA ILE A 1128 -35.04 -17.12 2.46
C ILE A 1128 -35.39 -18.29 3.42
N ASN A 1129 -36.58 -18.22 4.03
CA ASN A 1129 -37.09 -19.09 5.08
C ASN A 1129 -37.00 -20.61 4.80
N SER A 1130 -37.01 -21.13 3.58
CA SER A 1130 -37.06 -22.60 3.40
C SER A 1130 -35.69 -23.30 3.47
N GLU A 1131 -34.62 -22.71 2.92
CA GLU A 1131 -33.33 -23.41 2.77
C GLU A 1131 -32.45 -23.34 4.01
N LEU A 1132 -32.47 -22.21 4.73
CA LEU A 1132 -31.73 -22.04 5.99
C LEU A 1132 -32.36 -22.87 7.13
N LEU A 1133 -33.69 -23.06 7.09
CA LEU A 1133 -34.46 -23.86 8.05
C LEU A 1133 -34.40 -25.37 7.80
N ALA A 1134 -34.20 -25.82 6.55
CA ALA A 1134 -34.26 -27.25 6.21
C ALA A 1134 -33.05 -28.08 6.65
N PHE A 1135 -31.98 -27.46 7.16
CA PHE A 1135 -30.71 -28.16 7.42
C PHE A 1135 -30.17 -28.05 8.85
N THR A 1136 -30.71 -27.15 9.66
CA THR A 1136 -30.36 -27.10 11.07
C THR A 1136 -31.33 -28.01 11.81
N ASN A 1137 -30.96 -29.27 12.06
CA ASN A 1137 -31.47 -30.01 13.21
C ASN A 1137 -30.95 -29.28 14.47
N LEU A 1138 -31.51 -28.10 14.72
CA LEU A 1138 -31.34 -27.34 15.94
C LEU A 1138 -31.83 -28.25 17.05
N ASP A 1139 -30.99 -28.57 18.03
CA ASP A 1139 -31.42 -29.39 19.16
C ASP A 1139 -32.63 -28.71 19.83
N ASP A 1140 -33.81 -29.33 19.71
CA ASP A 1140 -35.07 -28.81 20.27
C ASP A 1140 -35.03 -28.78 21.81
N SER A 1141 -34.03 -29.41 22.44
CA SER A 1141 -33.79 -29.31 23.89
C SER A 1141 -33.13 -27.98 24.33
N ILE A 1142 -32.65 -27.15 23.39
CA ILE A 1142 -32.23 -25.77 23.69
C ILE A 1142 -33.49 -24.90 23.74
N VAL A 1143 -34.08 -24.84 24.94
CA VAL A 1143 -35.23 -24.00 25.27
C VAL A 1143 -34.72 -22.65 25.76
N ILE A 1144 -34.89 -21.60 24.95
CA ILE A 1144 -34.74 -20.22 25.40
C ILE A 1144 -36.09 -19.85 26.02
N ASP A 1145 -36.26 -20.06 27.33
CA ASP A 1145 -37.48 -19.67 28.02
C ASP A 1145 -37.41 -18.17 28.36
N PRO A 1146 -38.19 -17.30 27.68
CA PRO A 1146 -38.13 -15.87 27.90
C PRO A 1146 -38.71 -15.46 29.27
N SER A 1147 -39.43 -16.36 29.94
CA SER A 1147 -40.19 -16.05 31.17
C SER A 1147 -39.33 -16.09 32.44
N HIS A 1148 -38.23 -16.85 32.44
CA HIS A 1148 -37.36 -16.98 33.62
C HIS A 1148 -36.25 -15.93 33.71
N ALA A 1149 -35.83 -15.32 32.60
CA ALA A 1149 -34.73 -14.35 32.60
C ALA A 1149 -35.12 -12.93 33.07
N TYR A 1150 -36.42 -12.61 33.15
CA TYR A 1150 -36.91 -11.24 33.39
C TYR A 1150 -38.01 -11.11 34.46
N SER A 1151 -38.28 -12.16 35.24
CA SER A 1151 -39.28 -12.09 36.33
C SER A 1151 -38.87 -11.17 37.49
N HIS A 1152 -37.62 -10.71 37.55
CA HIS A 1152 -37.12 -9.83 38.61
C HIS A 1152 -37.00 -8.34 38.26
N TYR A 1153 -37.35 -7.92 37.04
CA TYR A 1153 -37.46 -6.50 36.70
C TYR A 1153 -38.92 -6.06 36.61
N GLY A 1154 -39.57 -6.05 37.77
CA GLY A 1154 -40.87 -5.45 38.00
C GLY A 1154 -40.94 -4.90 39.42
N MET A 1155 -41.12 -3.57 39.51
CA MET A 1155 -41.29 -2.73 40.71
C MET A 1155 -40.02 -2.36 41.50
N HIS A 1156 -39.35 -1.28 41.08
CA HIS A 1156 -39.47 0.04 41.70
C HIS A 1156 -38.89 1.15 40.83
#